data_AF-A0A1E7FRX3-F1
#
_entry.id   AF-A0A1E7FRX3-F1
#
_cell.length_a   1.000
_cell.length_b   1.000
_cell.length_c   1.000
_cell.angle_alpha   90.00
_cell.angle_beta   90.00
_cell.angle_gamma   90.00
#
_symmetry.space_group_name_H-M   'P 1'
#
loop_
_entity.id
_entity.type
_entity.pdbx_description
1 polymer ?
#
loop_
_entity_poly.entity_id
_entity_poly.type
_entity_poly.pdbx_seq_one_letter_code
_entity_poly.pdbx_strand_id
1 'polypeptide(L)'
;MSNSVDSDVGTSATTIPDFNGVEVAKTGGTGMITAGQQAVTQQLSLGAPGVRPKGGHYLTKGGIQVTANVDRLDFTRTGDEASLANKKSSEAVIESLVERLDSHKGVLLTSSYEFPGRYARWSLGFVDPPLEVSGRANKCTIKALNDRGKVLLPAIERAMKEMKQQNELSEVNVGDEQIDVTVVPPPPVGTFSEEERSRQPSLFSVVRSLVNLFGYQDGDGQLGLYGAFGYDLTFSFEPIDMKQERDPEQRDLLLYLPDSVYVIDSDKRDAWHVQYEFCVDQKSTQGLPRVGLDDKFQSFDENKSEFIKRDTPEGEFAESVYKAKEEFKVGNLFEAVLSQTFREKLTPENAPSTIFRRLRKRNPAPYGFFINLGEQEYLVGASPEMFVRCETIAENDDHPGAMRVETCPISGTVARGADALEDALRVKSLMMNQKEESELTMCTDVDRNDKSRICEPGSVQVIGRRQIEMYSRLIHTVDHVEGYLRPEFDALDAFLCHTWAVTVTGAPKTWAIQFVEDMENSPRCWYGGAVGLVGFDGSLNTGLTLRTVRIKDGIAEIRAGATLLTDSDPPAEELETELKASAMIDAVVRDEAKVNGGSTKNNEIQKVPEKVGLGKTIILIDHEDSFVHTLGNYLRQTGAIVKTLRSGPSCLAAIENMVEQGNKPDMVILSPGPGNPKDFELSKSIDLLIKHNIPGFGVCLGLQGMVEHFGGELGVLGYPMHGKSSEITLTSDGMAEGSIFTGLPETFEVARYHSLYGISDKIPKELLVTALTEDGIVMGIQHKSLPFAAVQFHPESILTSPVHGMTILKNAMRLLSAVSP
;
A
#
# COMPACT_ATOMS: atom_id res chain seq x y z
N MET A 1 -21.54 66.19 42.70
CA MET A 1 -21.84 65.57 44.01
C MET A 1 -21.81 64.06 43.76
N SER A 2 -20.62 63.47 43.72
CA SER A 2 -19.89 62.80 44.82
C SER A 2 -20.33 61.34 45.06
N ASN A 3 -19.43 60.45 44.64
CA ASN A 3 -19.11 59.12 45.18
C ASN A 3 -20.06 57.95 44.82
N SER A 4 -19.62 56.72 44.56
CA SER A 4 -18.32 56.04 44.71
C SER A 4 -18.26 54.81 43.79
N VAL A 5 -17.03 54.36 43.56
CA VAL A 5 -16.62 53.07 42.99
C VAL A 5 -17.20 51.89 43.80
N ASP A 6 -17.73 50.87 43.14
CA ASP A 6 -17.23 49.48 43.23
C ASP A 6 -18.01 48.52 42.30
N SER A 7 -17.27 47.52 41.84
CA SER A 7 -17.61 46.47 40.89
C SER A 7 -18.76 45.56 41.32
N ASP A 8 -19.68 45.26 40.41
CA ASP A 8 -20.53 44.06 40.53
C ASP A 8 -20.61 43.32 39.19
N VAL A 9 -19.85 42.24 39.09
CA VAL A 9 -19.95 41.22 38.05
C VAL A 9 -21.11 40.31 38.45
N GLY A 10 -22.29 40.60 37.92
CA GLY A 10 -23.49 39.77 38.08
C GLY A 10 -23.41 38.53 37.19
N THR A 11 -22.92 37.43 37.75
CA THR A 11 -23.11 36.08 37.22
C THR A 11 -24.59 35.69 37.32
N SER A 12 -25.25 35.47 36.18
CA SER A 12 -26.50 34.69 36.16
C SER A 12 -26.28 33.44 35.32
N ALA A 13 -26.21 32.33 36.04
CA ALA A 13 -26.06 30.98 35.54
C ALA A 13 -27.37 30.53 34.88
N THR A 14 -27.27 29.94 33.70
CA THR A 14 -28.35 29.13 33.10
C THR A 14 -27.77 27.76 32.77
N THR A 15 -27.94 26.86 33.73
CA THR A 15 -28.16 25.40 33.62
C THR A 15 -27.63 24.66 32.38
N ILE A 16 -26.57 23.88 32.62
CA ILE A 16 -26.09 22.76 31.79
C ILE A 16 -26.96 21.52 32.10
N PRO A 17 -27.49 20.78 31.11
CA PRO A 17 -28.16 19.51 31.36
C PRO A 17 -27.15 18.38 31.64
N ASP A 18 -27.38 17.67 32.74
CA ASP A 18 -26.64 16.51 33.23
C ASP A 18 -26.97 15.25 32.40
N PHE A 19 -26.00 14.73 31.63
CA PHE A 19 -26.10 13.48 30.89
C PHE A 19 -25.57 12.31 31.74
N ASN A 20 -26.26 11.99 32.83
CA ASN A 20 -26.05 10.75 33.58
C ASN A 20 -27.38 9.99 33.70
N GLY A 21 -27.70 9.21 32.66
CA GLY A 21 -28.91 8.39 32.64
C GLY A 21 -29.00 7.52 31.40
N VAL A 22 -28.06 6.60 31.21
CA VAL A 22 -28.28 5.44 30.33
C VAL A 22 -28.10 4.17 31.16
N GLU A 23 -29.22 3.48 31.38
CA GLU A 23 -29.26 2.16 32.00
C GLU A 23 -28.45 1.16 31.17
N VAL A 24 -27.40 0.62 31.76
CA VAL A 24 -26.65 -0.50 31.20
C VAL A 24 -27.38 -1.79 31.53
N ALA A 25 -28.02 -2.41 30.53
CA ALA A 25 -28.57 -3.75 30.66
C ALA A 25 -27.45 -4.76 30.96
N LYS A 26 -27.52 -5.39 32.15
CA LYS A 26 -26.66 -6.50 32.53
C LYS A 26 -27.11 -7.78 31.83
N THR A 27 -26.37 -8.23 30.83
CA THR A 27 -26.32 -9.65 30.44
C THR A 27 -24.87 -10.12 30.49
N GLY A 28 -24.52 -10.83 31.56
CA GLY A 28 -23.29 -11.57 31.67
C GLY A 28 -23.36 -12.86 30.86
N GLY A 29 -22.33 -13.10 30.06
CA GLY A 29 -22.14 -14.32 29.30
C GLY A 29 -20.78 -14.28 28.63
N THR A 30 -19.79 -14.90 29.27
CA THR A 30 -18.43 -15.08 28.77
C THR A 30 -18.41 -15.83 27.45
N GLY A 31 -17.98 -15.16 26.40
CA GLY A 31 -17.54 -15.75 25.14
C GLY A 31 -16.64 -14.74 24.43
N MET A 32 -15.33 -14.99 24.42
CA MET A 32 -14.43 -14.34 23.48
C MET A 32 -14.96 -14.63 22.07
N ILE A 33 -15.54 -13.62 21.42
CA ILE A 33 -15.82 -13.68 19.99
C ILE A 33 -14.45 -13.53 19.31
N THR A 34 -13.84 -14.67 19.00
CA THR A 34 -12.77 -14.73 18.01
C THR A 34 -13.25 -14.04 16.74
N ALA A 35 -12.42 -13.17 16.17
CA ALA A 35 -12.63 -12.43 14.92
C ALA A 35 -12.68 -13.34 13.67
N GLY A 36 -13.53 -14.37 13.73
CA GLY A 36 -13.66 -15.41 12.73
C GLY A 36 -15.01 -16.08 12.91
N GLN A 37 -16.11 -15.34 12.69
CA GLN A 37 -17.45 -15.84 12.34
C GLN A 37 -18.45 -14.68 12.24
N GLN A 38 -18.19 -13.75 11.32
CA GLN A 38 -19.28 -13.15 10.55
C GLN A 38 -18.92 -13.41 9.09
N ALA A 39 -19.45 -14.49 8.54
CA ALA A 39 -19.58 -14.64 7.11
C ALA A 39 -20.65 -13.63 6.67
N VAL A 40 -20.26 -12.35 6.59
CA VAL A 40 -20.93 -11.39 5.73
C VAL A 40 -20.80 -11.98 4.33
N THR A 41 -21.93 -12.17 3.68
CA THR A 41 -22.04 -12.58 2.29
C THR A 41 -20.98 -11.81 1.49
N GLN A 42 -19.95 -12.50 0.97
CA GLN A 42 -18.87 -11.86 0.23
C GLN A 42 -19.47 -11.14 -0.99
N GLN A 43 -19.75 -9.85 -0.86
CA GLN A 43 -20.01 -8.98 -2.00
C GLN A 43 -18.68 -8.84 -2.72
N LEU A 44 -18.58 -9.53 -3.86
CA LEU A 44 -17.40 -9.52 -4.71
C LEU A 44 -17.39 -8.20 -5.48
N SER A 45 -16.23 -7.55 -5.49
CA SER A 45 -16.01 -6.29 -6.19
C SER A 45 -16.29 -6.44 -7.70
N LEU A 46 -16.73 -5.37 -8.34
CA LEU A 46 -16.94 -5.31 -9.76
C LEU A 46 -15.64 -5.67 -10.48
N GLY A 47 -15.73 -6.57 -11.47
CA GLY A 47 -14.57 -7.12 -12.15
C GLY A 47 -13.95 -8.35 -11.45
N ALA A 48 -14.16 -8.54 -10.15
CA ALA A 48 -14.09 -9.87 -9.58
C ALA A 48 -15.29 -10.65 -10.14
N PRO A 49 -15.13 -11.90 -10.62
CA PRO A 49 -16.24 -12.70 -11.09
C PRO A 49 -17.15 -13.10 -9.91
N GLY A 50 -18.05 -12.18 -9.55
CA GLY A 50 -19.10 -12.32 -8.56
C GLY A 50 -20.17 -13.31 -9.02
N VAL A 51 -20.52 -13.23 -10.30
CA VAL A 51 -21.49 -14.09 -10.97
C VAL A 51 -20.75 -14.77 -12.11
N ARG A 52 -20.83 -16.11 -12.18
CA ARG A 52 -20.36 -16.85 -13.35
C ARG A 52 -21.02 -16.23 -14.59
N PRO A 53 -20.26 -15.79 -15.61
CA PRO A 53 -20.88 -15.21 -16.80
C PRO A 53 -21.94 -16.16 -17.34
N LYS A 54 -23.15 -15.65 -17.56
CA LYS A 54 -24.28 -16.45 -18.04
C LYS A 54 -24.41 -16.24 -19.54
N GLY A 55 -24.34 -17.33 -20.30
CA GLY A 55 -24.70 -17.29 -21.71
C GLY A 55 -26.21 -17.07 -21.88
N GLY A 56 -26.60 -16.49 -23.00
CA GLY A 56 -28.01 -16.23 -23.28
C GLY A 56 -28.25 -15.19 -24.36
N HIS A 57 -29.53 -14.85 -24.53
CA HIS A 57 -29.99 -13.82 -25.44
C HIS A 57 -30.72 -12.75 -24.64
N TYR A 58 -30.36 -11.48 -24.87
CA TYR A 58 -31.05 -10.35 -24.28
C TYR A 58 -31.18 -9.20 -25.29
N LEU A 59 -32.14 -8.33 -25.04
CA LEU A 59 -32.37 -7.12 -25.81
C LEU A 59 -31.85 -5.94 -24.99
N THR A 60 -31.00 -5.10 -25.60
CA THR A 60 -30.60 -3.86 -24.94
C THR A 60 -31.75 -2.86 -24.90
N LYS A 61 -31.67 -1.87 -24.01
CA LYS A 61 -32.62 -0.74 -23.92
C LYS A 61 -32.79 0.00 -25.25
N GLY A 62 -31.72 0.10 -26.05
CA GLY A 62 -31.75 0.70 -27.38
C GLY A 62 -32.13 -0.27 -28.52
N GLY A 63 -32.64 -1.46 -28.20
CA GLY A 63 -33.20 -2.40 -29.18
C GLY A 63 -32.17 -3.23 -29.95
N ILE A 64 -30.93 -3.34 -29.46
CA ILE A 64 -29.89 -4.19 -30.05
C ILE A 64 -30.09 -5.60 -29.50
N GLN A 65 -30.20 -6.60 -30.38
CA GLN A 65 -30.24 -8.00 -29.95
C GLN A 65 -28.81 -8.48 -29.68
N VAL A 66 -28.56 -8.98 -28.48
CA VAL A 66 -27.26 -9.49 -28.06
C VAL A 66 -27.37 -10.98 -27.76
N THR A 67 -26.45 -11.76 -28.29
CA THR A 67 -26.23 -13.16 -27.93
C THR A 67 -24.87 -13.28 -27.26
N ALA A 68 -24.85 -13.63 -25.98
CA ALA A 68 -23.64 -13.92 -25.23
C ALA A 68 -23.39 -15.43 -25.22
N ASN A 69 -22.31 -15.86 -25.88
CA ASN A 69 -21.81 -17.23 -25.82
C ASN A 69 -20.73 -17.30 -24.74
N VAL A 70 -20.91 -18.14 -23.74
CA VAL A 70 -19.97 -18.28 -22.63
C VAL A 70 -19.36 -19.67 -22.65
N ASP A 71 -18.08 -19.74 -22.93
CA ASP A 71 -17.30 -20.97 -22.83
C ASP A 71 -16.51 -20.98 -21.52
N ARG A 72 -16.72 -22.02 -20.72
CA ARG A 72 -15.84 -22.28 -19.58
C ARG A 72 -14.54 -22.89 -20.09
N LEU A 73 -13.42 -22.36 -19.64
CA LEU A 73 -12.10 -22.91 -19.96
C LEU A 73 -11.80 -24.04 -18.95
N ASP A 74 -11.61 -25.28 -19.43
CA ASP A 74 -11.36 -26.45 -18.56
C ASP A 74 -9.94 -26.41 -17.96
N PHE A 75 -9.85 -26.34 -16.63
CA PHE A 75 -8.58 -26.42 -15.89
C PHE A 75 -8.53 -27.70 -15.05
N THR A 76 -7.58 -28.60 -15.33
CA THR A 76 -7.32 -29.75 -14.44
C THR A 76 -6.39 -29.37 -13.30
N ARG A 77 -6.78 -29.74 -12.08
CA ARG A 77 -5.97 -29.74 -10.84
C ARG A 77 -4.58 -30.33 -11.14
N THR A 78 -3.51 -29.58 -10.88
CA THR A 78 -2.12 -30.02 -11.07
C THR A 78 -1.86 -31.30 -10.27
N GLY A 79 -1.37 -32.36 -10.94
CA GLY A 79 -1.11 -33.67 -10.34
C GLY A 79 -0.56 -34.76 -11.27
N ASP A 80 -0.69 -34.65 -12.60
CA ASP A 80 -0.10 -35.62 -13.54
C ASP A 80 0.83 -34.95 -14.55
N GLU A 81 2.12 -35.29 -14.48
CA GLU A 81 3.23 -34.73 -15.29
C GLU A 81 3.19 -35.17 -16.78
N ALA A 82 2.27 -36.05 -17.19
CA ALA A 82 2.30 -36.67 -18.52
C ALA A 82 1.50 -35.93 -19.62
N SER A 83 0.86 -34.78 -19.36
CA SER A 83 -0.06 -34.13 -20.32
C SER A 83 0.27 -32.67 -20.68
N LEU A 84 1.53 -32.26 -20.61
CA LEU A 84 1.98 -30.87 -20.78
C LEU A 84 1.88 -30.31 -22.22
N ALA A 85 1.47 -31.09 -23.22
CA ALA A 85 1.47 -30.66 -24.62
C ALA A 85 0.24 -29.85 -25.08
N ASN A 86 -0.80 -29.67 -24.25
CA ASN A 86 -2.02 -28.96 -24.70
C ASN A 86 -2.86 -28.31 -23.57
N LYS A 87 -2.24 -27.65 -22.60
CA LYS A 87 -2.94 -27.04 -21.44
C LYS A 87 -2.78 -25.52 -21.41
N LYS A 88 -3.87 -24.77 -21.58
CA LYS A 88 -3.92 -23.32 -21.29
C LYS A 88 -4.22 -23.15 -19.80
N SER A 89 -3.23 -22.75 -18.99
CA SER A 89 -3.49 -22.26 -17.63
C SER A 89 -4.15 -20.87 -17.68
N SER A 90 -4.77 -20.41 -16.59
CA SER A 90 -5.25 -19.02 -16.48
C SER A 90 -4.13 -18.02 -16.81
N GLU A 91 -2.93 -18.33 -16.37
CA GLU A 91 -1.71 -17.59 -16.68
C GLU A 91 -1.37 -17.59 -18.18
N ALA A 92 -1.57 -18.71 -18.89
CA ALA A 92 -1.33 -18.78 -20.33
C ALA A 92 -2.32 -17.91 -21.14
N VAL A 93 -3.55 -17.73 -20.65
CA VAL A 93 -4.53 -16.82 -21.28
C VAL A 93 -4.10 -15.37 -21.08
N ILE A 94 -3.72 -15.00 -19.85
CA ILE A 94 -3.19 -13.66 -19.54
C ILE A 94 -1.96 -13.38 -20.40
N GLU A 95 -1.02 -14.33 -20.46
CA GLU A 95 0.22 -14.20 -21.24
C GLU A 95 -0.08 -14.02 -22.75
N SER A 96 -1.05 -14.77 -23.28
CA SER A 96 -1.48 -14.60 -24.67
C SER A 96 -2.07 -13.21 -24.94
N LEU A 97 -2.81 -12.62 -24.00
CA LEU A 97 -3.30 -11.24 -24.13
C LEU A 97 -2.14 -10.23 -24.06
N VAL A 98 -1.21 -10.43 -23.13
CA VAL A 98 -0.02 -9.59 -22.96
C VAL A 98 0.83 -9.55 -24.24
N GLU A 99 1.04 -10.69 -24.91
CA GLU A 99 1.77 -10.72 -26.18
C GLU A 99 1.02 -9.99 -27.30
N ARG A 100 -0.30 -10.18 -27.40
CA ARG A 100 -1.11 -9.58 -28.47
C ARG A 100 -1.28 -8.07 -28.32
N LEU A 101 -1.30 -7.56 -27.09
CA LEU A 101 -1.47 -6.13 -26.82
C LEU A 101 -0.28 -5.28 -27.29
N ASP A 102 0.88 -5.85 -27.58
CA ASP A 102 1.98 -5.10 -28.21
C ASP A 102 1.61 -4.59 -29.62
N SER A 103 0.69 -5.25 -30.32
CA SER A 103 0.32 -4.88 -31.69
C SER A 103 -1.18 -4.73 -31.98
N HIS A 104 -2.04 -5.22 -31.09
CA HIS A 104 -3.49 -5.12 -31.23
C HIS A 104 -4.07 -4.19 -30.18
N LYS A 105 -4.99 -3.31 -30.62
CA LYS A 105 -5.83 -2.51 -29.71
C LYS A 105 -6.57 -3.43 -28.74
N GLY A 106 -6.63 -3.04 -27.48
CA GLY A 106 -7.26 -3.85 -26.45
C GLY A 106 -6.91 -3.41 -25.03
N VAL A 107 -7.48 -4.12 -24.07
CA VAL A 107 -7.36 -3.83 -22.64
C VAL A 107 -7.13 -5.14 -21.90
N LEU A 108 -6.21 -5.12 -20.94
CA LEU A 108 -6.08 -6.10 -19.88
C LEU A 108 -6.10 -5.37 -18.54
N LEU A 109 -7.11 -5.66 -17.72
CA LEU A 109 -7.23 -5.21 -16.33
C LEU A 109 -6.98 -6.40 -15.40
N THR A 110 -6.25 -6.18 -14.32
CA THR A 110 -5.85 -7.22 -13.37
C THR A 110 -5.93 -6.70 -11.95
N SER A 111 -6.41 -7.53 -11.03
CA SER A 111 -6.25 -7.32 -9.59
C SER A 111 -5.43 -8.46 -9.03
N SER A 112 -4.23 -8.16 -8.55
CA SER A 112 -3.29 -9.15 -7.99
C SER A 112 -3.19 -9.07 -6.47
N TYR A 113 -3.95 -8.16 -5.87
CA TYR A 113 -4.02 -7.91 -4.44
C TYR A 113 -5.34 -8.40 -3.88
N GLU A 114 -5.31 -8.85 -2.62
CA GLU A 114 -6.50 -9.30 -1.91
C GLU A 114 -6.56 -8.54 -0.60
N PHE A 115 -7.72 -7.93 -0.34
CA PHE A 115 -8.03 -7.30 0.93
C PHE A 115 -9.48 -7.64 1.26
N PRO A 116 -9.75 -8.33 2.39
CA PRO A 116 -11.09 -8.80 2.73
C PRO A 116 -12.14 -7.67 2.65
N GLY A 117 -13.24 -7.93 1.93
CA GLY A 117 -14.34 -6.97 1.75
C GLY A 117 -14.06 -5.82 0.79
N ARG A 118 -12.85 -5.72 0.20
CA ARG A 118 -12.48 -4.62 -0.70
C ARG A 118 -11.93 -5.09 -2.04
N TYR A 119 -10.92 -5.95 -2.04
CA TYR A 119 -10.24 -6.42 -3.26
C TYR A 119 -10.20 -7.94 -3.31
N ALA A 120 -10.47 -8.49 -4.49
CA ALA A 120 -10.33 -9.92 -4.80
C ALA A 120 -9.42 -10.07 -6.03
N ARG A 121 -8.84 -11.26 -6.25
CA ARG A 121 -7.90 -11.44 -7.37
C ARG A 121 -8.60 -11.90 -8.64
N TRP A 122 -8.46 -11.10 -9.69
CA TRP A 122 -9.12 -11.36 -10.97
C TRP A 122 -8.35 -10.77 -12.15
N SER A 123 -8.70 -11.18 -13.36
CA SER A 123 -8.21 -10.55 -14.59
C SER A 123 -9.30 -10.54 -15.66
N LEU A 124 -9.42 -9.40 -16.34
CA LEU A 124 -10.34 -9.17 -17.45
C LEU A 124 -9.54 -8.68 -18.65
N GLY A 125 -9.75 -9.24 -19.83
CA GLY A 125 -9.09 -8.67 -21.00
C GLY A 125 -9.55 -9.15 -22.36
N PHE A 126 -9.21 -8.37 -23.37
CA PHE A 126 -9.58 -8.57 -24.75
C PHE A 126 -8.62 -7.83 -25.69
N VAL A 127 -8.69 -8.19 -26.97
CA VAL A 127 -8.02 -7.53 -28.08
C VAL A 127 -8.95 -7.54 -29.28
N ASP A 128 -8.69 -6.66 -30.25
CA ASP A 128 -9.50 -6.47 -31.47
C ASP A 128 -10.97 -6.05 -31.19
N PRO A 129 -11.22 -5.05 -30.33
CA PRO A 129 -12.57 -4.58 -30.07
C PRO A 129 -13.24 -4.05 -31.36
N PRO A 130 -14.56 -4.25 -31.55
CA PRO A 130 -15.28 -3.72 -32.70
C PRO A 130 -15.41 -2.19 -32.74
N LEU A 131 -15.52 -1.52 -31.58
CA LEU A 131 -15.71 -0.07 -31.50
C LEU A 131 -14.71 0.59 -30.56
N GLU A 132 -14.32 1.81 -30.93
CA GLU A 132 -13.56 2.77 -30.14
C GLU A 132 -14.41 4.04 -29.96
N VAL A 133 -14.41 4.59 -28.74
CA VAL A 133 -14.99 5.88 -28.39
C VAL A 133 -13.86 6.72 -27.86
N SER A 134 -13.42 7.72 -28.63
CA SER A 134 -12.35 8.62 -28.24
C SER A 134 -12.85 10.06 -28.19
N GLY A 135 -12.28 10.86 -27.30
CA GLY A 135 -12.71 12.26 -27.14
C GLY A 135 -11.59 13.16 -26.67
N ARG A 136 -11.73 14.44 -27.00
CA ARG A 136 -10.86 15.53 -26.57
C ARG A 136 -11.69 16.80 -26.41
N ALA A 137 -11.54 17.48 -25.28
CA ALA A 137 -12.36 18.63 -24.92
C ALA A 137 -13.86 18.34 -25.16
N ASN A 138 -14.51 19.05 -26.07
CA ASN A 138 -15.93 18.84 -26.40
C ASN A 138 -16.19 18.01 -27.67
N LYS A 139 -15.16 17.42 -28.29
CA LYS A 139 -15.29 16.60 -29.50
C LYS A 139 -15.14 15.12 -29.17
N CYS A 140 -16.00 14.30 -29.74
CA CYS A 140 -15.98 12.85 -29.57
C CYS A 140 -16.10 12.15 -30.93
N THR A 141 -15.31 11.10 -31.13
CA THR A 141 -15.36 10.22 -32.29
C THR A 141 -15.73 8.81 -31.83
N ILE A 142 -16.72 8.21 -32.49
CA ILE A 142 -17.11 6.81 -32.31
C ILE A 142 -16.75 6.06 -33.59
N LYS A 143 -15.76 5.19 -33.53
CA LYS A 143 -15.14 4.56 -34.69
C LYS A 143 -15.35 3.04 -34.69
N ALA A 144 -15.80 2.51 -35.84
CA ALA A 144 -15.75 1.10 -36.13
C ALA A 144 -14.32 0.68 -36.49
N LEU A 145 -13.77 -0.25 -35.72
CA LEU A 145 -12.40 -0.76 -35.92
C LEU A 145 -12.36 -1.96 -36.86
N ASN A 146 -13.51 -2.61 -37.10
CA ASN A 146 -13.69 -3.71 -38.02
C ASN A 146 -15.15 -3.78 -38.51
N ASP A 147 -15.45 -4.73 -39.39
CA ASP A 147 -16.79 -4.89 -39.98
C ASP A 147 -17.87 -5.22 -38.93
N ARG A 148 -17.49 -5.77 -37.77
CA ARG A 148 -18.42 -6.02 -36.65
C ARG A 148 -18.85 -4.72 -35.99
N GLY A 149 -17.93 -3.76 -35.83
CA GLY A 149 -18.26 -2.40 -35.38
C GLY A 149 -19.22 -1.67 -36.33
N LYS A 150 -19.07 -1.86 -37.65
CA LYS A 150 -19.96 -1.23 -38.65
C LYS A 150 -21.43 -1.66 -38.51
N VAL A 151 -21.70 -2.87 -37.98
CA VAL A 151 -23.06 -3.34 -37.68
C VAL A 151 -23.72 -2.50 -36.59
N LEU A 152 -22.94 -1.93 -35.66
CA LEU A 152 -23.43 -1.16 -34.52
C LEU A 152 -23.67 0.32 -34.84
N LEU A 153 -22.95 0.87 -35.83
CA LEU A 153 -23.03 2.30 -36.18
C LEU A 153 -24.45 2.82 -36.45
N PRO A 154 -25.36 2.10 -37.15
CA PRO A 154 -26.72 2.59 -37.36
C PRO A 154 -27.52 2.81 -36.06
N ALA A 155 -27.32 1.97 -35.04
CA ALA A 155 -27.97 2.15 -33.74
C ALA A 155 -27.40 3.37 -33.01
N ILE A 156 -26.08 3.55 -33.06
CA ILE A 156 -25.36 4.69 -32.45
C ILE A 156 -25.74 5.99 -33.16
N GLU A 157 -25.83 5.99 -34.49
CA GLU A 157 -26.26 7.15 -35.28
C GLU A 157 -27.65 7.63 -34.84
N ARG A 158 -28.60 6.72 -34.61
CA ARG A 158 -29.93 7.08 -34.09
C ARG A 158 -29.83 7.76 -32.72
N ALA A 159 -29.04 7.21 -31.80
CA ALA A 159 -28.83 7.78 -30.47
C ALA A 159 -28.18 9.17 -30.53
N MET A 160 -27.14 9.35 -31.35
CA MET A 160 -26.47 10.66 -31.50
C MET A 160 -27.39 11.70 -32.16
N LYS A 161 -28.21 11.30 -33.14
CA LYS A 161 -29.22 12.19 -33.74
C LYS A 161 -30.31 12.59 -32.75
N GLU A 162 -30.70 11.70 -31.84
CA GLU A 162 -31.62 12.00 -30.76
C GLU A 162 -31.04 13.03 -29.78
N MET A 163 -29.79 12.83 -29.34
CA MET A 163 -29.09 13.83 -28.50
C MET A 163 -28.99 15.20 -29.18
N LYS A 164 -28.75 15.24 -30.50
CA LYS A 164 -28.76 16.48 -31.27
C LYS A 164 -30.15 17.15 -31.26
N GLN A 165 -31.23 16.38 -31.36
CA GLN A 165 -32.59 16.90 -31.25
C GLN A 165 -32.91 17.43 -29.85
N GLN A 166 -32.30 16.86 -28.82
CA GLN A 166 -32.38 17.28 -27.42
C GLN A 166 -31.44 18.46 -27.10
N ASN A 167 -30.70 18.98 -28.09
CA ASN A 167 -29.75 20.08 -27.95
C ASN A 167 -28.57 19.79 -27.00
N GLU A 168 -28.18 18.51 -26.86
CA GLU A 168 -26.95 18.11 -26.15
C GLU A 168 -25.72 18.08 -27.08
N LEU A 169 -25.94 17.94 -28.39
CA LEU A 169 -24.90 17.97 -29.41
C LEU A 169 -25.15 19.12 -30.40
N SER A 170 -24.12 19.87 -30.73
CA SER A 170 -24.18 20.90 -31.78
C SER A 170 -23.99 20.30 -33.18
N GLU A 171 -23.13 19.29 -33.29
CA GLU A 171 -22.77 18.66 -34.55
C GLU A 171 -22.81 17.13 -34.43
N VAL A 172 -23.24 16.48 -35.50
CA VAL A 172 -23.22 15.02 -35.67
C VAL A 172 -22.91 14.77 -37.15
N ASN A 173 -21.73 14.23 -37.43
CA ASN A 173 -21.24 13.93 -38.76
C ASN A 173 -21.05 12.42 -38.87
N VAL A 174 -21.78 11.80 -39.80
CA VAL A 174 -21.79 10.35 -39.98
C VAL A 174 -20.99 10.01 -41.22
N GLY A 175 -19.93 9.21 -41.05
CA GLY A 175 -19.18 8.59 -42.13
C GLY A 175 -19.42 7.08 -42.19
N ASP A 176 -18.74 6.41 -43.12
CA ASP A 176 -18.89 4.97 -43.33
C ASP A 176 -18.33 4.12 -42.17
N GLU A 177 -17.28 4.62 -41.50
CA GLU A 177 -16.57 3.90 -40.44
C GLU A 177 -16.52 4.66 -39.11
N GLN A 178 -17.05 5.88 -39.04
CA GLN A 178 -17.02 6.67 -37.81
C GLN A 178 -18.18 7.67 -37.73
N ILE A 179 -18.50 8.08 -36.51
CA ILE A 179 -19.44 9.16 -36.19
C ILE A 179 -18.70 10.18 -35.34
N ASP A 180 -18.57 11.39 -35.86
CA ASP A 180 -17.96 12.51 -35.15
C ASP A 180 -19.05 13.41 -34.58
N VAL A 181 -18.96 13.72 -33.30
CA VAL A 181 -19.92 14.57 -32.60
C VAL A 181 -19.22 15.70 -31.85
N THR A 182 -19.89 16.84 -31.78
CA THR A 182 -19.46 17.98 -30.97
C THR A 182 -20.51 18.22 -29.91
N VAL A 183 -20.10 18.13 -28.64
CA VAL A 183 -20.96 18.39 -27.48
C VAL A 183 -21.15 19.90 -27.35
N VAL A 184 -22.37 20.33 -27.03
CA VAL A 184 -22.64 21.74 -26.75
C VAL A 184 -21.84 22.21 -25.53
N PRO A 185 -21.39 23.46 -25.47
CA PRO A 185 -20.77 23.97 -24.26
C PRO A 185 -21.75 23.91 -23.09
N PRO A 186 -21.27 23.67 -21.86
CA PRO A 186 -22.13 23.72 -20.68
C PRO A 186 -22.71 25.13 -20.53
N PRO A 187 -23.91 25.27 -19.93
CA PRO A 187 -24.49 26.56 -19.66
C PRO A 187 -23.63 27.34 -18.64
N PRO A 188 -23.74 28.68 -18.57
CA PRO A 188 -22.92 29.48 -17.67
C PRO A 188 -23.06 29.05 -16.20
N VAL A 189 -21.95 29.11 -15.45
CA VAL A 189 -21.95 28.82 -14.01
C VAL A 189 -22.99 29.69 -13.29
N GLY A 190 -23.73 29.09 -12.35
CA GLY A 190 -24.83 29.73 -11.62
C GLY A 190 -26.20 29.65 -12.31
N THR A 191 -26.29 29.01 -13.48
CA THR A 191 -27.58 28.73 -14.16
C THR A 191 -28.17 27.35 -13.85
N PHE A 192 -27.39 26.48 -13.20
CA PHE A 192 -27.78 25.16 -12.71
C PHE A 192 -27.30 25.01 -11.25
N SER A 193 -27.89 24.07 -10.52
CA SER A 193 -27.46 23.77 -9.14
C SER A 193 -26.14 23.00 -9.13
N GLU A 194 -25.35 23.11 -8.07
CA GLU A 194 -24.07 22.38 -7.99
C GLU A 194 -24.27 20.85 -8.05
N GLU A 195 -25.37 20.34 -7.50
CA GLU A 195 -25.78 18.94 -7.59
C GLU A 195 -25.97 18.47 -9.04
N GLU A 196 -26.35 19.37 -9.95
CA GLU A 196 -26.53 19.08 -11.38
C GLU A 196 -25.23 19.26 -12.19
N ARG A 197 -24.10 19.58 -11.57
CA ARG A 197 -22.84 19.84 -12.30
C ARG A 197 -22.37 18.64 -13.13
N SER A 198 -22.53 17.42 -12.63
CA SER A 198 -22.18 16.18 -13.38
C SER A 198 -23.14 15.88 -14.54
N ARG A 199 -24.29 16.55 -14.59
CA ARG A 199 -25.31 16.42 -15.63
C ARG A 199 -25.13 17.44 -16.76
N GLN A 200 -24.19 18.37 -16.64
CA GLN A 200 -23.95 19.34 -17.71
C GLN A 200 -23.36 18.67 -18.95
N PRO A 201 -23.68 19.17 -20.17
CA PRO A 201 -23.17 18.61 -21.42
C PRO A 201 -21.65 18.47 -21.43
N SER A 202 -21.17 17.24 -21.66
CA SER A 202 -19.75 16.90 -21.77
C SER A 202 -19.54 15.61 -22.57
N LEU A 203 -18.29 15.15 -22.72
CA LEU A 203 -18.01 13.83 -23.30
C LEU A 203 -18.77 12.70 -22.57
N PHE A 204 -19.05 12.86 -21.28
CA PHE A 204 -19.81 11.88 -20.51
C PHE A 204 -21.28 11.84 -20.88
N SER A 205 -21.85 12.88 -21.51
CA SER A 205 -23.19 12.80 -22.12
C SER A 205 -23.22 11.76 -23.25
N VAL A 206 -22.17 11.71 -24.06
CA VAL A 206 -22.02 10.70 -25.13
C VAL A 206 -21.85 9.32 -24.53
N VAL A 207 -20.97 9.16 -23.54
CA VAL A 207 -20.77 7.88 -22.83
C VAL A 207 -22.08 7.40 -22.20
N ARG A 208 -22.82 8.29 -21.52
CA ARG A 208 -24.11 7.98 -20.90
C ARG A 208 -25.16 7.55 -21.93
N SER A 209 -25.20 8.20 -23.10
CA SER A 209 -26.07 7.78 -24.20
C SER A 209 -25.72 6.38 -24.72
N LEU A 210 -24.43 6.06 -24.81
CA LEU A 210 -23.98 4.71 -25.18
C LEU A 210 -24.34 3.67 -24.09
N VAL A 211 -24.12 3.99 -22.82
CA VAL A 211 -24.54 3.13 -21.69
C VAL A 211 -26.04 2.87 -21.73
N ASN A 212 -26.85 3.87 -22.05
CA ASN A 212 -28.29 3.71 -22.24
C ASN A 212 -28.65 2.88 -23.48
N LEU A 213 -27.97 3.08 -24.61
CA LEU A 213 -28.20 2.33 -25.86
C LEU A 213 -27.93 0.83 -25.68
N PHE A 214 -26.83 0.49 -25.01
CA PHE A 214 -26.40 -0.90 -24.80
C PHE A 214 -26.87 -1.50 -23.47
N GLY A 215 -27.52 -0.70 -22.61
CA GLY A 215 -27.94 -1.10 -21.28
C GLY A 215 -28.86 -2.31 -21.25
N TYR A 216 -28.77 -3.14 -20.21
CA TYR A 216 -29.59 -4.35 -20.03
C TYR A 216 -29.97 -4.56 -18.55
N GLN A 217 -30.91 -5.46 -18.29
CA GLN A 217 -31.31 -5.86 -16.92
C GLN A 217 -30.81 -7.28 -16.58
N ASP A 218 -31.05 -8.25 -17.46
CA ASP A 218 -30.67 -9.65 -17.27
C ASP A 218 -29.57 -10.07 -18.27
N GLY A 219 -28.35 -9.58 -18.07
CA GLY A 219 -27.19 -9.88 -18.93
C GLY A 219 -26.11 -10.72 -18.26
N ASP A 220 -24.97 -10.82 -18.93
CA ASP A 220 -23.80 -11.59 -18.52
C ASP A 220 -22.90 -10.88 -17.49
N GLY A 221 -23.07 -9.56 -17.31
CA GLY A 221 -22.33 -8.72 -16.35
C GLY A 221 -20.93 -8.30 -16.81
N GLN A 222 -20.56 -8.55 -18.07
CA GLN A 222 -19.23 -8.29 -18.63
C GLN A 222 -19.26 -7.43 -19.90
N LEU A 223 -20.43 -7.14 -20.46
CA LEU A 223 -20.56 -6.19 -21.56
C LEU A 223 -20.55 -4.75 -21.01
N GLY A 224 -19.63 -3.93 -21.52
CA GLY A 224 -19.42 -2.56 -21.10
C GLY A 224 -18.36 -1.83 -21.93
N LEU A 225 -17.99 -0.63 -21.50
CA LEU A 225 -16.94 0.18 -22.11
C LEU A 225 -15.67 0.13 -21.23
N TYR A 226 -14.53 -0.20 -21.83
CA TYR A 226 -13.27 -0.43 -21.13
C TYR A 226 -12.17 0.49 -21.67
N GLY A 227 -11.40 1.14 -20.81
CA GLY A 227 -10.29 1.95 -21.27
C GLY A 227 -9.79 2.95 -20.23
N ALA A 228 -9.49 4.16 -20.71
CA ALA A 228 -8.81 5.19 -19.96
C ALA A 228 -9.52 6.55 -20.03
N PHE A 229 -9.36 7.31 -18.96
CA PHE A 229 -9.89 8.64 -18.73
C PHE A 229 -8.72 9.55 -18.37
N GLY A 230 -8.45 10.56 -19.19
CA GLY A 230 -7.34 11.49 -19.05
C GLY A 230 -7.65 12.63 -18.09
N TYR A 231 -6.61 13.21 -17.50
CA TYR A 231 -6.71 14.27 -16.50
C TYR A 231 -7.48 15.49 -17.01
N ASP A 232 -7.27 15.87 -18.26
CA ASP A 232 -7.86 17.06 -18.89
C ASP A 232 -9.39 17.00 -19.02
N LEU A 233 -10.02 15.84 -18.76
CA LEU A 233 -11.48 15.75 -18.62
C LEU A 233 -12.03 16.72 -17.57
N THR A 234 -11.26 17.03 -16.53
CA THR A 234 -11.67 17.98 -15.47
C THR A 234 -12.01 19.37 -16.02
N PHE A 235 -11.33 19.81 -17.09
CA PHE A 235 -11.51 21.14 -17.69
C PHE A 235 -12.83 21.29 -18.44
N SER A 236 -13.57 20.19 -18.64
CA SER A 236 -14.93 20.25 -19.16
C SER A 236 -15.95 20.75 -18.12
N PHE A 237 -15.57 20.76 -16.84
CA PHE A 237 -16.48 21.01 -15.71
C PHE A 237 -15.97 22.07 -14.74
N GLU A 238 -14.65 22.26 -14.66
CA GLU A 238 -13.99 23.29 -13.84
C GLU A 238 -13.48 24.41 -14.75
N PRO A 239 -13.84 25.69 -14.48
CA PRO A 239 -13.30 26.82 -15.23
C PRO A 239 -11.84 27.04 -14.83
N ILE A 240 -10.90 26.59 -15.67
CA ILE A 240 -9.46 26.74 -15.47
C ILE A 240 -8.88 27.60 -16.58
N ASP A 241 -8.02 28.54 -16.19
CA ASP A 241 -7.24 29.35 -17.14
C ASP A 241 -6.08 28.51 -17.67
N MET A 242 -6.28 27.97 -18.87
CA MET A 242 -5.33 27.07 -19.55
C MET A 242 -4.05 27.81 -19.96
N LYS A 243 -2.89 27.36 -19.48
CA LYS A 243 -1.57 27.94 -19.78
C LYS A 243 -0.66 27.00 -20.56
N GLN A 244 -0.80 25.70 -20.37
CA GLN A 244 0.05 24.70 -21.00
C GLN A 244 -0.40 24.41 -22.44
N GLU A 245 0.56 24.14 -23.32
CA GLU A 245 0.27 23.71 -24.70
C GLU A 245 -0.06 22.21 -24.73
N ARG A 246 -1.22 21.84 -25.28
CA ARG A 246 -1.61 20.44 -25.48
C ARG A 246 -1.34 19.99 -26.91
N ASP A 247 -0.80 18.79 -27.03
CA ASP A 247 -0.65 18.11 -28.32
C ASP A 247 -2.02 18.02 -29.04
N PRO A 248 -2.13 18.43 -30.32
CA PRO A 248 -3.29 18.20 -31.16
C PRO A 248 -3.85 16.77 -31.15
N GLU A 249 -2.97 15.77 -31.01
CA GLU A 249 -3.29 14.34 -31.01
C GLU A 249 -3.61 13.77 -29.62
N GLN A 250 -3.50 14.58 -28.54
CA GLN A 250 -3.88 14.15 -27.19
C GLN A 250 -5.35 13.72 -27.15
N ARG A 251 -5.61 12.59 -26.49
CA ARG A 251 -6.95 12.08 -26.20
C ARG A 251 -7.21 12.18 -24.71
N ASP A 252 -8.37 12.71 -24.33
CA ASP A 252 -8.79 12.87 -22.94
C ASP A 252 -9.70 11.71 -22.52
N LEU A 253 -10.30 11.00 -23.47
CA LEU A 253 -11.11 9.81 -23.25
C LEU A 253 -10.78 8.79 -24.33
N LEU A 254 -10.61 7.53 -23.95
CA LEU A 254 -10.58 6.42 -24.90
C LEU A 254 -11.16 5.15 -24.27
N LEU A 255 -12.27 4.70 -24.83
CA LEU A 255 -13.00 3.52 -24.38
C LEU A 255 -13.26 2.56 -25.54
N TYR A 256 -13.14 1.26 -25.28
CA TYR A 256 -13.44 0.20 -26.22
C TYR A 256 -14.71 -0.54 -25.83
N LEU A 257 -15.52 -0.90 -26.82
CA LEU A 257 -16.57 -1.91 -26.67
C LEU A 257 -16.00 -3.25 -27.17
N PRO A 258 -15.77 -4.26 -26.31
CA PRO A 258 -15.32 -5.57 -26.74
C PRO A 258 -16.48 -6.46 -27.21
N ASP A 259 -16.19 -7.40 -28.10
CA ASP A 259 -17.11 -8.50 -28.48
C ASP A 259 -16.60 -9.90 -28.11
N SER A 260 -15.49 -9.94 -27.38
CA SER A 260 -14.79 -11.16 -26.93
C SER A 260 -13.94 -10.84 -25.70
N VAL A 261 -14.38 -11.26 -24.52
CA VAL A 261 -13.73 -10.95 -23.23
C VAL A 261 -13.32 -12.23 -22.51
N TYR A 262 -12.10 -12.27 -22.01
CA TYR A 262 -11.65 -13.30 -21.07
C TYR A 262 -11.87 -12.81 -19.64
N VAL A 263 -12.50 -13.65 -18.82
CA VAL A 263 -12.81 -13.38 -17.42
C VAL A 263 -12.14 -14.44 -16.57
N ILE A 264 -11.28 -14.05 -15.65
CA ILE A 264 -10.44 -14.97 -14.87
C ILE A 264 -10.63 -14.69 -13.37
N ASP A 265 -11.13 -15.67 -12.63
CA ASP A 265 -11.13 -15.72 -11.17
C ASP A 265 -9.85 -16.40 -10.72
N SER A 266 -8.89 -15.64 -10.19
CA SER A 266 -7.62 -16.24 -9.74
C SER A 266 -7.79 -17.02 -8.44
N ASP A 267 -8.76 -16.65 -7.61
CA ASP A 267 -8.99 -17.25 -6.30
C ASP A 267 -9.74 -18.58 -6.44
N LYS A 268 -10.81 -18.61 -7.25
CA LYS A 268 -11.58 -19.84 -7.55
C LYS A 268 -10.94 -20.69 -8.64
N ARG A 269 -9.91 -20.17 -9.33
CA ARG A 269 -9.23 -20.82 -10.47
C ARG A 269 -10.18 -21.18 -11.61
N ASP A 270 -11.17 -20.31 -11.81
CA ASP A 270 -12.11 -20.42 -12.91
C ASP A 270 -11.76 -19.38 -13.98
N ALA A 271 -12.01 -19.71 -15.24
CA ALA A 271 -11.95 -18.74 -16.31
C ALA A 271 -13.01 -19.02 -17.36
N TRP A 272 -13.45 -17.95 -18.00
CA TRP A 272 -14.49 -17.95 -19.01
C TRP A 272 -14.05 -17.11 -20.19
N HIS A 273 -14.48 -17.51 -21.37
CA HIS A 273 -14.41 -16.71 -22.59
C HIS A 273 -15.83 -16.34 -22.97
N VAL A 274 -16.15 -15.05 -22.93
CA VAL A 274 -17.46 -14.50 -23.26
C VAL A 274 -17.38 -13.87 -24.64
N GLN A 275 -18.20 -14.33 -25.57
CA GLN A 275 -18.24 -13.83 -26.95
C GLN A 275 -19.62 -13.30 -27.29
N TYR A 276 -19.67 -12.09 -27.83
CA TYR A 276 -20.92 -11.41 -28.17
C TYR A 276 -21.18 -11.47 -29.66
N GLU A 277 -22.44 -11.73 -30.02
CA GLU A 277 -22.98 -11.43 -31.34
C GLU A 277 -24.06 -10.36 -31.21
N PHE A 278 -23.95 -9.32 -32.02
CA PHE A 278 -24.89 -8.21 -32.08
C PHE A 278 -25.74 -8.31 -33.33
N CYS A 279 -27.01 -7.93 -33.22
CA CYS A 279 -27.90 -7.77 -34.36
C CYS A 279 -28.65 -6.43 -34.27
N VAL A 280 -28.50 -5.62 -35.32
CA VAL A 280 -29.11 -4.29 -35.48
C VAL A 280 -29.78 -4.26 -36.85
N ASP A 281 -31.08 -3.90 -36.88
CA ASP A 281 -31.85 -3.77 -38.12
C ASP A 281 -31.69 -4.97 -39.09
N GLN A 282 -31.75 -6.20 -38.55
CA GLN A 282 -31.56 -7.48 -39.26
C GLN A 282 -30.13 -7.77 -39.75
N LYS A 283 -29.17 -6.86 -39.58
CA LYS A 283 -27.75 -7.12 -39.82
C LYS A 283 -27.12 -7.69 -38.56
N SER A 284 -26.43 -8.82 -38.68
CA SER A 284 -25.78 -9.48 -37.55
C SER A 284 -24.27 -9.51 -37.72
N THR A 285 -23.55 -9.47 -36.59
CA THR A 285 -22.12 -9.78 -36.55
C THR A 285 -21.84 -11.27 -36.71
N GLN A 286 -22.85 -12.15 -36.59
CA GLN A 286 -22.66 -13.59 -36.69
C GLN A 286 -22.03 -13.97 -38.04
N GLY A 287 -20.91 -14.70 -37.98
CA GLY A 287 -20.14 -15.10 -39.16
C GLY A 287 -19.11 -14.07 -39.65
N LEU A 288 -19.09 -12.84 -39.09
CA LEU A 288 -18.04 -11.87 -39.35
C LEU A 288 -16.79 -12.16 -38.48
N PRO A 289 -15.58 -11.99 -39.02
CA PRO A 289 -14.33 -12.27 -38.30
C PRO A 289 -14.08 -11.26 -37.18
N ARG A 290 -13.55 -11.73 -36.04
CA ARG A 290 -13.04 -10.91 -34.93
C ARG A 290 -11.56 -10.62 -35.13
N VAL A 291 -11.27 -9.76 -36.10
CA VAL A 291 -9.91 -9.37 -36.47
C VAL A 291 -9.75 -7.86 -36.35
N GLY A 292 -8.60 -7.43 -35.85
CA GLY A 292 -8.18 -6.03 -35.83
C GLY A 292 -6.89 -5.84 -36.63
N LEU A 293 -6.45 -4.57 -36.69
CA LEU A 293 -5.20 -4.20 -37.32
C LEU A 293 -4.02 -4.66 -36.43
N ASP A 294 -3.07 -5.38 -37.02
CA ASP A 294 -1.78 -5.73 -36.40
C ASP A 294 -0.79 -4.57 -36.61
N ASP A 295 -0.80 -3.60 -35.70
CA ASP A 295 0.10 -2.44 -35.69
C ASP A 295 1.21 -2.65 -34.67
N LYS A 296 2.31 -3.27 -35.10
CA LYS A 296 3.41 -3.65 -34.22
C LYS A 296 4.02 -2.45 -33.51
N PHE A 297 4.30 -2.62 -32.22
CA PHE A 297 5.08 -1.68 -31.43
C PHE A 297 6.38 -1.27 -32.15
N GLN A 298 6.60 0.03 -32.20
CA GLN A 298 7.79 0.66 -32.76
C GLN A 298 8.66 1.20 -31.62
N SER A 299 9.93 0.77 -31.59
CA SER A 299 10.94 1.32 -30.69
C SER A 299 11.26 2.78 -31.05
N PHE A 300 11.89 3.50 -30.10
CA PHE A 300 12.29 4.88 -30.29
C PHE A 300 13.14 5.07 -31.58
N ASP A 301 12.79 6.06 -32.40
CA ASP A 301 13.53 6.45 -33.60
C ASP A 301 14.18 7.82 -33.40
N GLU A 302 15.52 7.85 -33.30
CA GLU A 302 16.29 9.08 -33.05
C GLU A 302 16.12 10.13 -34.17
N ASN A 303 15.64 9.75 -35.35
CA ASN A 303 15.44 10.67 -36.47
C ASN A 303 14.08 11.36 -36.45
N LYS A 304 13.13 10.89 -35.62
CA LYS A 304 11.73 11.37 -35.63
C LYS A 304 11.38 12.29 -34.46
N SER A 305 12.08 12.15 -33.33
CA SER A 305 11.68 12.83 -32.09
C SER A 305 12.89 13.31 -31.30
N GLU A 306 12.81 14.54 -30.80
CA GLU A 306 13.75 15.04 -29.79
C GLU A 306 13.50 14.31 -28.47
N PHE A 307 14.58 13.95 -27.77
CA PHE A 307 14.50 13.22 -26.50
C PHE A 307 14.93 14.08 -25.32
N ILE A 308 13.96 14.42 -24.48
CA ILE A 308 14.18 15.15 -23.23
C ILE A 308 13.98 14.18 -22.06
N LYS A 309 15.06 13.92 -21.29
CA LYS A 309 15.04 12.90 -20.23
C LYS A 309 14.11 13.25 -19.06
N ARG A 310 13.99 14.53 -18.69
CA ARG A 310 13.05 15.02 -17.68
C ARG A 310 12.56 16.41 -18.07
N ASP A 311 11.28 16.71 -17.85
CA ASP A 311 10.68 18.01 -18.18
C ASP A 311 10.91 19.10 -17.11
N THR A 312 11.21 18.70 -15.89
CA THR A 312 11.53 19.60 -14.78
C THR A 312 13.00 19.41 -14.39
N PRO A 313 13.92 20.33 -14.72
CA PRO A 313 15.31 20.32 -14.24
C PRO A 313 15.43 20.22 -12.72
N GLU A 314 16.58 19.70 -12.25
CA GLU A 314 16.88 19.55 -10.82
C GLU A 314 16.82 20.92 -10.11
N GLY A 315 16.08 20.97 -9.00
CA GLY A 315 15.83 22.17 -8.20
C GLY A 315 14.55 22.92 -8.57
N GLU A 316 14.05 22.82 -9.81
CA GLU A 316 12.82 23.53 -10.23
C GLU A 316 11.57 22.96 -9.54
N PHE A 317 11.55 21.66 -9.22
CA PHE A 317 10.47 21.08 -8.44
C PHE A 317 10.45 21.68 -7.03
N ALA A 318 11.61 21.79 -6.38
CA ALA A 318 11.73 22.42 -5.06
C ALA A 318 11.31 23.90 -5.08
N GLU A 319 11.63 24.65 -6.14
CA GLU A 319 11.12 26.02 -6.33
C GLU A 319 9.60 26.10 -6.38
N SER A 320 8.95 25.11 -7.03
CA SER A 320 7.50 25.02 -7.08
C SER A 320 6.89 24.72 -5.70
N VAL A 321 7.57 23.92 -4.87
CA VAL A 321 7.16 23.71 -3.47
C VAL A 321 7.28 24.98 -2.65
N TYR A 322 8.33 25.79 -2.84
CA TYR A 322 8.43 27.10 -2.16
C TYR A 322 7.24 28.01 -2.50
N LYS A 323 6.81 28.04 -3.77
CA LYS A 323 5.62 28.80 -4.18
C LYS A 323 4.34 28.26 -3.54
N ALA A 324 4.16 26.93 -3.52
CA ALA A 324 3.01 26.30 -2.86
C ALA A 324 2.91 26.70 -1.38
N LYS A 325 4.05 26.77 -0.68
CA LYS A 325 4.09 27.20 0.74
C LYS A 325 3.64 28.65 0.94
N GLU A 326 3.93 29.56 0.02
CA GLU A 326 3.41 30.93 0.10
C GLU A 326 1.89 30.97 -0.13
N GLU A 327 1.35 30.13 -1.01
CA GLU A 327 -0.10 29.97 -1.21
C GLU A 327 -0.80 29.38 0.03
N PHE A 328 -0.18 28.39 0.68
CA PHE A 328 -0.68 27.83 1.95
C PHE A 328 -0.75 28.88 3.06
N LYS A 329 0.30 29.71 3.16
CA LYS A 329 0.41 30.74 4.19
C LYS A 329 -0.68 31.81 4.10
N VAL A 330 -1.16 32.13 2.90
CA VAL A 330 -2.25 33.08 2.68
C VAL A 330 -3.63 32.42 2.62
N GLY A 331 -3.69 31.08 2.70
CA GLY A 331 -4.93 30.30 2.74
C GLY A 331 -5.59 30.11 1.37
N ASN A 332 -4.84 30.28 0.28
CA ASN A 332 -5.33 30.01 -1.08
C ASN A 332 -5.40 28.49 -1.35
N LEU A 333 -4.44 27.76 -0.78
CA LEU A 333 -4.38 26.30 -0.82
C LEU A 333 -4.23 25.76 0.61
N PHE A 334 -4.60 24.51 0.82
CA PHE A 334 -4.34 23.72 2.04
C PHE A 334 -3.40 22.55 1.74
N GLU A 335 -3.55 22.00 0.54
CA GLU A 335 -2.78 20.90 0.00
C GLU A 335 -2.67 21.08 -1.52
N ALA A 336 -1.54 20.71 -2.11
CA ALA A 336 -1.37 20.65 -3.56
C ALA A 336 -0.50 19.46 -3.95
N VAL A 337 -0.82 18.77 -5.04
CA VAL A 337 -0.03 17.66 -5.56
C VAL A 337 0.57 18.07 -6.88
N LEU A 338 1.87 18.37 -6.87
CA LEU A 338 2.64 18.65 -8.08
C LEU A 338 3.40 17.40 -8.51
N SER A 339 3.70 17.33 -9.81
CA SER A 339 4.36 16.20 -10.43
C SER A 339 5.36 16.63 -11.50
N GLN A 340 6.31 15.75 -11.77
CA GLN A 340 7.29 15.89 -12.84
C GLN A 340 7.42 14.59 -13.64
N THR A 341 7.87 14.70 -14.90
CA THR A 341 7.90 13.61 -15.87
C THR A 341 9.33 13.20 -16.18
N PHE A 342 9.60 11.91 -16.05
CA PHE A 342 10.85 11.26 -16.44
C PHE A 342 10.61 10.41 -17.68
N ARG A 343 11.59 10.36 -18.60
CA ARG A 343 11.46 9.66 -19.88
C ARG A 343 12.62 8.71 -20.10
N GLU A 344 12.30 7.56 -20.71
CA GLU A 344 13.28 6.57 -21.15
C GLU A 344 12.98 6.12 -22.59
N LYS A 345 14.04 5.91 -23.38
CA LYS A 345 13.93 5.40 -24.76
C LYS A 345 13.66 3.91 -24.70
N LEU A 346 12.65 3.42 -25.41
CA LEU A 346 12.37 2.00 -25.51
C LEU A 346 13.08 1.37 -26.72
N THR A 347 13.65 0.21 -26.47
CA THR A 347 14.16 -0.70 -27.51
C THR A 347 13.17 -1.85 -27.73
N PRO A 348 13.35 -2.68 -28.78
CA PRO A 348 12.52 -3.87 -28.94
C PRO A 348 12.56 -4.85 -27.74
N GLU A 349 13.65 -4.85 -26.95
CA GLU A 349 13.78 -5.67 -25.74
C GLU A 349 12.90 -5.15 -24.58
N ASN A 350 12.54 -3.87 -24.62
CA ASN A 350 11.73 -3.18 -23.62
C ASN A 350 10.32 -2.84 -24.15
N ALA A 351 9.75 -3.71 -24.99
CA ALA A 351 8.38 -3.57 -25.47
C ALA A 351 7.36 -3.45 -24.31
N PRO A 352 6.18 -2.84 -24.54
CA PRO A 352 5.15 -2.65 -23.50
C PRO A 352 4.81 -3.93 -22.72
N SER A 353 4.70 -5.08 -23.39
CA SER A 353 4.45 -6.38 -22.76
C SER A 353 5.55 -6.77 -21.76
N THR A 354 6.82 -6.53 -22.08
CA THR A 354 7.96 -6.80 -21.19
C THR A 354 7.87 -5.93 -19.93
N ILE A 355 7.52 -4.66 -20.08
CA ILE A 355 7.36 -3.73 -18.96
C ILE A 355 6.21 -4.20 -18.05
N PHE A 356 5.08 -4.58 -18.62
CA PHE A 356 3.93 -5.10 -17.87
C PHE A 356 4.28 -6.35 -17.05
N ARG A 357 4.96 -7.34 -17.66
CA ARG A 357 5.41 -8.56 -16.96
C ARG A 357 6.30 -8.23 -15.75
N ARG A 358 7.25 -7.29 -15.93
CA ARG A 358 8.15 -6.85 -14.86
C ARG A 358 7.39 -6.17 -13.73
N LEU A 359 6.44 -5.28 -14.05
CA LEU A 359 5.61 -4.60 -13.05
C LEU A 359 4.72 -5.57 -12.29
N ARG A 360 3.99 -6.45 -12.97
CA ARG A 360 3.11 -7.44 -12.34
C ARG A 360 3.84 -8.34 -11.34
N LYS A 361 5.08 -8.73 -11.65
CA LYS A 361 5.94 -9.53 -10.75
C LYS A 361 6.48 -8.73 -9.56
N ARG A 362 6.79 -7.44 -9.77
CA ARG A 362 7.44 -6.60 -8.75
C ARG A 362 6.41 -5.97 -7.81
N ASN A 363 5.35 -5.39 -8.33
CA ASN A 363 4.42 -4.52 -7.61
C ASN A 363 2.99 -5.07 -7.76
N PRO A 364 2.60 -6.09 -6.97
CA PRO A 364 1.21 -6.52 -6.93
C PRO A 364 0.35 -5.36 -6.42
N ALA A 365 -0.75 -5.10 -7.13
CA ALA A 365 -1.62 -3.96 -6.91
C ALA A 365 -3.09 -4.33 -7.14
N PRO A 366 -4.03 -3.61 -6.51
CA PRO A 366 -5.46 -3.80 -6.72
C PRO A 366 -5.90 -3.43 -8.15
N TYR A 367 -5.21 -2.50 -8.81
CA TYR A 367 -5.50 -2.04 -10.17
C TYR A 367 -4.26 -2.11 -11.08
N GLY A 368 -3.95 -3.30 -11.59
CA GLY A 368 -2.96 -3.49 -12.65
C GLY A 368 -3.59 -3.43 -14.04
N PHE A 369 -2.89 -2.85 -15.01
CA PHE A 369 -3.43 -2.70 -16.37
C PHE A 369 -2.36 -2.66 -17.46
N PHE A 370 -2.75 -3.16 -18.63
CA PHE A 370 -2.04 -2.99 -19.90
C PHE A 370 -3.08 -2.66 -20.98
N ILE A 371 -3.01 -1.45 -21.52
CA ILE A 371 -3.93 -0.94 -22.53
C ILE A 371 -3.12 -0.52 -23.75
N ASN A 372 -3.49 -1.05 -24.92
CA ASN A 372 -3.05 -0.52 -26.21
C ASN A 372 -4.13 0.44 -26.70
N LEU A 373 -3.81 1.74 -26.68
CA LEU A 373 -4.70 2.83 -27.08
C LEU A 373 -4.65 3.07 -28.60
N GLY A 374 -3.81 2.34 -29.34
CA GLY A 374 -3.49 2.60 -30.74
C GLY A 374 -2.61 3.82 -30.93
N GLU A 375 -2.24 4.06 -32.20
CA GLU A 375 -1.39 5.21 -32.59
C GLU A 375 -0.04 5.19 -31.84
N GLN A 376 0.53 3.99 -31.68
CA GLN A 376 1.76 3.75 -30.92
C GLN A 376 1.70 4.28 -29.47
N GLU A 377 0.49 4.40 -28.90
CA GLU A 377 0.26 4.81 -27.52
C GLU A 377 -0.23 3.64 -26.64
N TYR A 378 0.38 3.49 -25.46
CA TYR A 378 0.07 2.42 -24.52
C TYR A 378 0.08 2.93 -23.09
N LEU A 379 -0.71 2.29 -22.22
CA LEU A 379 -0.67 2.50 -20.78
C LEU A 379 -0.35 1.18 -20.08
N VAL A 380 0.68 1.20 -19.24
CA VAL A 380 1.13 0.04 -18.49
C VAL A 380 1.31 0.45 -17.03
N GLY A 381 0.53 -0.12 -16.10
CA GLY A 381 0.50 0.37 -14.72
C GLY A 381 0.10 -0.67 -13.67
N ALA A 382 0.39 -0.32 -12.42
CA ALA A 382 0.02 -1.07 -11.23
C ALA A 382 -0.35 -0.08 -10.11
N SER A 383 -1.58 0.43 -10.20
CA SER A 383 -2.07 1.48 -9.31
C SER A 383 -2.53 0.91 -7.96
N PRO A 384 -2.09 1.53 -6.84
CA PRO A 384 -2.53 1.16 -5.51
C PRO A 384 -3.93 1.68 -5.16
N GLU A 385 -4.44 2.68 -5.89
CA GLU A 385 -5.57 3.49 -5.44
C GLU A 385 -6.82 3.28 -6.30
N MET A 386 -7.92 2.90 -5.64
CA MET A 386 -9.26 2.91 -6.22
C MET A 386 -9.68 4.36 -6.46
N PHE A 387 -10.14 4.68 -7.68
CA PHE A 387 -10.73 5.98 -7.95
C PHE A 387 -12.19 5.99 -7.50
N VAL A 388 -13.08 5.36 -8.29
CA VAL A 388 -14.50 5.21 -7.96
C VAL A 388 -14.97 3.82 -8.37
N ARG A 389 -15.68 3.17 -7.46
CA ARG A 389 -16.41 1.92 -7.72
C ARG A 389 -17.89 2.11 -7.42
N CYS A 390 -18.76 1.70 -8.34
CA CYS A 390 -20.21 1.74 -8.18
C CYS A 390 -20.80 0.36 -8.47
N GLU A 391 -21.58 -0.15 -7.53
CA GLU A 391 -22.18 -1.48 -7.58
C GLU A 391 -23.61 -1.46 -7.04
N THR A 392 -24.51 -2.18 -7.70
CA THR A 392 -25.85 -2.39 -7.17
C THR A 392 -25.81 -3.45 -6.08
N ILE A 393 -26.32 -3.08 -4.90
CA ILE A 393 -26.36 -3.94 -3.74
C ILE A 393 -27.39 -5.05 -3.92
N ALA A 394 -27.00 -6.27 -3.57
CA ALA A 394 -27.87 -7.44 -3.68
C ALA A 394 -29.09 -7.33 -2.75
N GLU A 395 -30.19 -7.98 -3.14
CA GLU A 395 -31.49 -7.99 -2.43
C GLU A 395 -31.44 -8.46 -0.96
N ASN A 396 -30.35 -9.10 -0.53
CA ASN A 396 -30.20 -9.68 0.81
C ASN A 396 -29.30 -8.85 1.75
N ASP A 397 -29.02 -7.60 1.42
CA ASP A 397 -28.12 -6.72 2.18
C ASP A 397 -28.85 -5.53 2.82
N ASP A 398 -28.12 -4.68 3.55
CA ASP A 398 -28.70 -3.59 4.35
C ASP A 398 -29.30 -2.44 3.52
N HIS A 399 -29.08 -2.40 2.20
CA HIS A 399 -29.65 -1.42 1.25
C HIS A 399 -29.96 -2.06 -0.12
N PRO A 400 -30.95 -2.97 -0.21
CA PRO A 400 -31.18 -3.80 -1.39
C PRO A 400 -31.56 -2.96 -2.62
N GLY A 401 -30.92 -3.23 -3.76
CA GLY A 401 -31.16 -2.54 -5.03
C GLY A 401 -30.58 -1.13 -5.12
N ALA A 402 -29.99 -0.58 -4.05
CA ALA A 402 -29.32 0.70 -4.08
C ALA A 402 -27.96 0.60 -4.81
N MET A 403 -27.54 1.69 -5.46
CA MET A 403 -26.20 1.78 -6.04
C MET A 403 -25.23 2.31 -4.99
N ARG A 404 -24.33 1.46 -4.48
CA ARG A 404 -23.26 1.86 -3.56
C ARG A 404 -22.11 2.47 -4.35
N VAL A 405 -21.63 3.63 -3.91
CA VAL A 405 -20.39 4.25 -4.38
C VAL A 405 -19.30 4.10 -3.32
N GLU A 406 -18.12 3.65 -3.72
CA GLU A 406 -16.96 3.44 -2.85
C GLU A 406 -15.70 4.09 -3.42
N THR A 407 -14.86 4.59 -2.52
CA THR A 407 -13.51 5.07 -2.82
C THR A 407 -12.57 4.68 -1.68
N CYS A 408 -11.26 4.70 -1.95
CA CYS A 408 -10.24 4.38 -0.95
C CYS A 408 -9.10 5.39 -0.99
N PRO A 409 -9.25 6.58 -0.39
CA PRO A 409 -8.16 7.55 -0.29
C PRO A 409 -6.93 6.94 0.39
N ILE A 410 -5.75 7.18 -0.18
CA ILE A 410 -4.48 6.67 0.33
C ILE A 410 -3.55 7.85 0.63
N SER A 411 -2.96 7.84 1.80
CA SER A 411 -1.84 8.72 2.15
C SER A 411 -0.99 8.02 3.22
N GLY A 412 0.27 8.39 3.38
CA GLY A 412 1.19 7.66 4.24
C GLY A 412 1.73 6.39 3.61
N THR A 413 3.04 6.38 3.35
CA THR A 413 3.73 5.21 2.78
C THR A 413 5.05 4.95 3.50
N VAL A 414 5.26 3.72 3.96
CA VAL A 414 6.57 3.25 4.43
C VAL A 414 6.96 1.95 3.75
N ALA A 415 8.26 1.71 3.61
CA ALA A 415 8.74 0.43 3.09
C ALA A 415 8.51 -0.70 4.09
N ARG A 416 8.43 -1.95 3.62
CA ARG A 416 8.44 -3.16 4.47
C ARG A 416 9.80 -3.35 5.15
N GLY A 417 9.77 -3.73 6.42
CA GLY A 417 10.94 -4.11 7.21
C GLY A 417 11.57 -5.43 6.73
N ALA A 418 12.76 -5.73 7.23
CA ALA A 418 13.43 -7.00 6.95
C ALA A 418 12.74 -8.19 7.63
N ASP A 419 11.99 -7.93 8.71
CA ASP A 419 11.22 -8.92 9.46
C ASP A 419 9.95 -8.31 10.09
N ALA A 420 9.18 -9.14 10.79
CA ALA A 420 7.92 -8.74 11.40
C ALA A 420 8.06 -7.68 12.51
N LEU A 421 9.22 -7.59 13.17
CA LEU A 421 9.43 -6.60 14.23
C LEU A 421 9.73 -5.24 13.66
N GLU A 422 10.56 -5.21 12.63
CA GLU A 422 10.80 -3.97 11.90
C GLU A 422 9.53 -3.50 11.20
N ASP A 423 8.74 -4.39 10.60
CA ASP A 423 7.41 -4.05 10.07
C ASP A 423 6.52 -3.41 11.15
N ALA A 424 6.45 -3.99 12.35
CA ALA A 424 5.65 -3.44 13.44
C ALA A 424 6.13 -2.04 13.88
N LEU A 425 7.44 -1.82 13.92
CA LEU A 425 8.03 -0.50 14.22
C LEU A 425 7.70 0.52 13.12
N ARG A 426 7.77 0.13 11.85
CA ARG A 426 7.44 0.99 10.71
C ARG A 426 5.95 1.32 10.62
N VAL A 427 5.08 0.35 10.94
CA VAL A 427 3.64 0.59 11.11
C VAL A 427 3.40 1.57 12.24
N LYS A 428 4.05 1.39 13.40
CA LYS A 428 3.94 2.31 14.52
C LYS A 428 4.39 3.72 14.14
N SER A 429 5.51 3.87 13.43
CA SER A 429 5.98 5.19 12.98
C SER A 429 5.01 5.85 12.01
N LEU A 430 4.44 5.09 11.06
CA LEU A 430 3.44 5.58 10.12
C LEU A 430 2.16 6.03 10.85
N MET A 431 1.68 5.22 11.80
CA MET A 431 0.48 5.53 12.59
C MET A 431 0.65 6.71 13.55
N MET A 432 1.88 7.03 13.95
CA MET A 432 2.17 8.16 14.84
C MET A 432 2.60 9.43 14.09
N ASN A 433 2.75 9.38 12.76
CA ASN A 433 3.12 10.55 11.97
C ASN A 433 1.92 11.48 11.77
N GLN A 434 2.00 12.67 12.38
CA GLN A 434 0.94 13.69 12.33
C GLN A 434 0.77 14.32 10.94
N LYS A 435 1.84 14.40 10.13
CA LYS A 435 1.76 14.90 8.74
C LYS A 435 0.85 14.00 7.92
N GLU A 436 1.17 12.71 7.87
CA GLU A 436 0.42 11.70 7.10
C GLU A 436 -1.03 11.57 7.59
N GLU A 437 -1.26 11.68 8.91
CA GLU A 437 -2.61 11.69 9.46
C GLU A 437 -3.43 12.90 9.00
N SER A 438 -2.80 14.08 8.94
CA SER A 438 -3.45 15.32 8.50
C SER A 438 -3.77 15.27 7.00
N GLU A 439 -2.83 14.81 6.19
CA GLU A 439 -3.00 14.60 4.75
C GLU A 439 -4.18 13.65 4.45
N LEU A 440 -4.17 12.46 5.06
CA LEU A 440 -5.26 11.50 4.85
C LEU A 440 -6.62 12.03 5.32
N THR A 441 -6.64 12.82 6.39
CA THR A 441 -7.87 13.44 6.89
C THR A 441 -8.45 14.42 5.87
N MET A 442 -7.63 15.26 5.25
CA MET A 442 -8.09 16.21 4.22
C MET A 442 -8.60 15.50 2.98
N CYS A 443 -7.87 14.49 2.49
CA CYS A 443 -8.32 13.64 1.38
C CYS A 443 -9.69 13.01 1.66
N THR A 444 -9.88 12.48 2.87
CA THR A 444 -11.12 11.82 3.29
C THR A 444 -12.28 12.81 3.42
N ASP A 445 -12.06 14.01 3.96
CA ASP A 445 -13.12 15.01 4.09
C ASP A 445 -13.58 15.55 2.74
N VAL A 446 -12.67 15.74 1.78
CA VAL A 446 -13.05 16.13 0.40
C VAL A 446 -13.79 14.99 -0.30
N ASP A 447 -13.34 13.75 -0.13
CA ASP A 447 -14.03 12.58 -0.68
C ASP A 447 -15.47 12.44 -0.13
N ARG A 448 -15.66 12.66 1.17
CA ARG A 448 -17.00 12.72 1.79
C ARG A 448 -17.84 13.87 1.24
N ASN A 449 -17.23 15.03 1.00
CA ASN A 449 -17.88 16.18 0.38
C ASN A 449 -18.36 15.85 -1.05
N ASP A 450 -17.50 15.23 -1.86
CA ASP A 450 -17.81 14.84 -3.23
C ASP A 450 -18.99 13.86 -3.28
N LYS A 451 -19.01 12.85 -2.41
CA LYS A 451 -20.15 11.92 -2.26
C LYS A 451 -21.42 12.61 -1.79
N SER A 452 -21.32 13.53 -0.84
CA SER A 452 -22.48 14.21 -0.25
C SER A 452 -23.31 14.98 -1.27
N ARG A 453 -22.70 15.40 -2.39
CA ARG A 453 -23.41 16.04 -3.51
C ARG A 453 -24.45 15.13 -4.16
N ILE A 454 -24.22 13.82 -4.22
CA ILE A 454 -24.99 12.86 -5.04
C ILE A 454 -25.56 11.68 -4.26
N CYS A 455 -25.14 11.47 -3.02
CA CYS A 455 -25.60 10.37 -2.17
C CYS A 455 -26.85 10.74 -1.36
N GLU A 456 -27.56 9.71 -0.89
CA GLU A 456 -28.67 9.86 0.05
C GLU A 456 -28.18 10.49 1.36
N PRO A 457 -28.90 11.49 1.92
CA PRO A 457 -28.50 12.11 3.17
C PRO A 457 -28.31 11.09 4.29
N GLY A 458 -27.14 11.12 4.94
CA GLY A 458 -26.78 10.19 6.03
C GLY A 458 -26.19 8.85 5.58
N SER A 459 -26.15 8.56 4.27
CA SER A 459 -25.53 7.34 3.75
C SER A 459 -24.00 7.39 3.67
N VAL A 460 -23.40 8.59 3.60
CA VAL A 460 -21.95 8.74 3.44
C VAL A 460 -21.23 8.40 4.74
N GLN A 461 -20.45 7.33 4.75
CA GLN A 461 -19.79 6.78 5.93
C GLN A 461 -18.32 6.44 5.67
N VAL A 462 -17.48 6.68 6.68
CA VAL A 462 -16.09 6.20 6.71
C VAL A 462 -16.11 4.84 7.43
N ILE A 463 -16.09 3.75 6.66
CA ILE A 463 -16.18 2.38 7.17
C ILE A 463 -14.80 1.79 7.52
N GLY A 464 -13.73 2.42 7.04
CA GLY A 464 -12.35 2.16 7.46
C GLY A 464 -11.58 3.45 7.59
N ARG A 465 -10.89 3.66 8.72
CA ARG A 465 -10.02 4.83 8.94
C ARG A 465 -8.61 4.38 9.29
N ARG A 466 -7.61 4.93 8.61
CA ARG A 466 -6.18 4.66 8.73
C ARG A 466 -5.87 3.17 8.79
N GLN A 467 -6.58 2.39 7.97
CA GLN A 467 -6.37 0.95 7.90
C GLN A 467 -5.01 0.67 7.29
N ILE A 468 -4.28 -0.25 7.90
CA ILE A 468 -2.97 -0.66 7.42
C ILE A 468 -3.14 -1.67 6.30
N GLU A 469 -2.79 -1.27 5.08
CA GLU A 469 -2.67 -2.16 3.94
C GLU A 469 -1.21 -2.53 3.72
N MET A 470 -0.88 -3.81 3.94
CA MET A 470 0.46 -4.33 3.69
C MET A 470 0.56 -4.88 2.28
N TYR A 471 1.52 -4.35 1.53
CA TYR A 471 1.94 -4.83 0.23
C TYR A 471 3.27 -5.57 0.33
N SER A 472 3.74 -6.15 -0.78
CA SER A 472 4.99 -6.93 -0.79
C SER A 472 6.22 -6.10 -0.43
N ARG A 473 6.22 -4.80 -0.74
CA ARG A 473 7.33 -3.86 -0.48
C ARG A 473 6.96 -2.62 0.32
N LEU A 474 5.68 -2.27 0.38
CA LEU A 474 5.20 -1.04 0.99
C LEU A 474 4.09 -1.34 2.00
N ILE A 475 3.86 -0.37 2.88
CA ILE A 475 2.74 -0.33 3.82
C ILE A 475 2.07 1.04 3.62
N HIS A 476 0.76 1.02 3.43
CA HIS A 476 -0.05 2.22 3.24
C HIS A 476 -1.07 2.37 4.37
N THR A 477 -1.39 3.62 4.72
CA THR A 477 -2.61 3.94 5.44
C THR A 477 -3.72 4.29 4.46
N VAL A 478 -4.88 3.66 4.62
CA VAL A 478 -6.00 3.75 3.69
C VAL A 478 -7.28 4.02 4.45
N ASP A 479 -8.05 5.01 4.00
CA ASP A 479 -9.43 5.23 4.42
C ASP A 479 -10.37 4.56 3.41
N HIS A 480 -11.55 4.14 3.85
CA HIS A 480 -12.58 3.53 3.00
C HIS A 480 -13.88 4.22 3.27
N VAL A 481 -14.37 4.90 2.24
CA VAL A 481 -15.57 5.73 2.31
C VAL A 481 -16.59 5.15 1.34
N GLU A 482 -17.81 4.98 1.83
CA GLU A 482 -18.94 4.54 1.03
C GLU A 482 -20.12 5.51 1.15
N GLY A 483 -21.05 5.42 0.20
CA GLY A 483 -22.36 6.05 0.25
C GLY A 483 -23.32 5.38 -0.73
N TYR A 484 -24.61 5.70 -0.65
CA TYR A 484 -25.63 5.21 -1.57
C TYR A 484 -26.10 6.34 -2.46
N LEU A 485 -26.03 6.18 -3.79
CA LEU A 485 -26.45 7.21 -4.74
C LEU A 485 -27.95 7.47 -4.64
N ARG A 486 -28.38 8.73 -4.75
CA ARG A 486 -29.81 9.03 -4.89
C ARG A 486 -30.34 8.48 -6.23
N PRO A 487 -31.62 8.09 -6.32
CA PRO A 487 -32.17 7.41 -7.49
C PRO A 487 -32.06 8.19 -8.81
N GLU A 488 -31.95 9.51 -8.76
CA GLU A 488 -31.78 10.38 -9.91
C GLU A 488 -30.34 10.46 -10.45
N PHE A 489 -29.34 9.87 -9.78
CA PHE A 489 -27.94 9.84 -10.21
C PHE A 489 -27.50 8.45 -10.66
N ASP A 490 -26.48 8.42 -11.52
CA ASP A 490 -25.85 7.20 -12.03
C ASP A 490 -24.35 7.13 -11.67
N ALA A 491 -23.72 6.00 -11.99
CA ALA A 491 -22.30 5.80 -11.69
C ALA A 491 -21.38 6.81 -12.40
N LEU A 492 -21.80 7.42 -13.52
CA LEU A 492 -21.02 8.46 -14.18
C LEU A 492 -21.10 9.79 -13.42
N ASP A 493 -22.22 10.06 -12.72
CA ASP A 493 -22.28 11.17 -11.77
C ASP A 493 -21.31 10.97 -10.62
N ALA A 494 -21.21 9.74 -10.09
CA ALA A 494 -20.22 9.38 -9.09
C ALA A 494 -18.79 9.61 -9.58
N PHE A 495 -18.45 9.13 -10.77
CA PHE A 495 -17.14 9.37 -11.39
C PHE A 495 -16.83 10.87 -11.49
N LEU A 496 -17.76 11.65 -12.06
CA LEU A 496 -17.56 13.08 -12.32
C LEU A 496 -17.46 13.92 -11.05
N CYS A 497 -18.26 13.63 -10.02
CA CYS A 497 -18.18 14.37 -8.76
C CYS A 497 -16.83 14.20 -8.05
N HIS A 498 -16.17 13.04 -8.21
CA HIS A 498 -14.85 12.79 -7.65
C HIS A 498 -13.70 13.24 -8.56
N THR A 499 -13.98 13.71 -9.79
CA THR A 499 -12.94 14.13 -10.74
C THR A 499 -12.25 15.43 -10.26
N TRP A 500 -10.94 15.46 -10.02
CA TRP A 500 -10.08 14.32 -9.66
C TRP A 500 -9.82 14.30 -8.15
N ALA A 501 -9.34 13.15 -7.66
CA ALA A 501 -9.06 12.94 -6.25
C ALA A 501 -8.03 13.94 -5.73
N VAL A 502 -8.13 14.30 -4.45
CA VAL A 502 -7.20 15.22 -3.78
C VAL A 502 -5.78 14.68 -3.77
N THR A 503 -5.63 13.36 -3.67
CA THR A 503 -4.37 12.60 -3.74
C THR A 503 -3.56 12.83 -5.01
N VAL A 504 -4.18 13.42 -6.05
CA VAL A 504 -3.51 13.80 -7.30
C VAL A 504 -3.72 15.26 -7.66
N THR A 505 -4.48 16.05 -6.91
CA THR A 505 -4.76 17.47 -7.21
C THR A 505 -4.37 18.36 -6.05
N GLY A 506 -5.15 18.32 -4.97
CA GLY A 506 -5.02 19.15 -3.77
C GLY A 506 -6.36 19.70 -3.30
N ALA A 507 -6.31 20.58 -2.31
CA ALA A 507 -7.48 21.20 -1.70
C ALA A 507 -7.23 22.69 -1.40
N PRO A 508 -8.19 23.60 -1.66
CA PRO A 508 -9.46 23.39 -2.37
C PRO A 508 -9.27 22.99 -3.84
N LYS A 509 -10.07 22.03 -4.33
CA LYS A 509 -9.83 21.31 -5.59
C LYS A 509 -9.63 22.21 -6.81
N THR A 510 -10.56 23.14 -7.11
CA THR A 510 -10.45 24.03 -8.29
C THR A 510 -9.19 24.90 -8.24
N TRP A 511 -8.83 25.42 -7.06
CA TRP A 511 -7.62 26.24 -6.88
C TRP A 511 -6.36 25.40 -7.03
N ALA A 512 -6.37 24.17 -6.50
CA ALA A 512 -5.26 23.24 -6.67
C ALA A 512 -5.06 22.83 -8.14
N ILE A 513 -6.15 22.59 -8.89
CA ILE A 513 -6.07 22.30 -10.33
C ILE A 513 -5.51 23.51 -11.10
N GLN A 514 -5.92 24.74 -10.78
CA GLN A 514 -5.33 25.94 -11.39
C GLN A 514 -3.83 26.07 -11.04
N PHE A 515 -3.45 25.78 -9.80
CA PHE A 515 -2.06 25.82 -9.37
C PHE A 515 -1.21 24.76 -10.07
N VAL A 516 -1.74 23.55 -10.28
CA VAL A 516 -1.13 22.50 -11.11
C VAL A 516 -0.92 22.98 -12.54
N GLU A 517 -1.96 23.57 -13.16
CA GLU A 517 -1.89 24.11 -14.51
C GLU A 517 -0.82 25.21 -14.63
N ASP A 518 -0.67 26.02 -13.60
CA ASP A 518 0.28 27.14 -13.55
C ASP A 518 1.73 26.70 -13.33
N MET A 519 1.97 25.68 -12.52
CA MET A 519 3.31 25.29 -12.04
C MET A 519 3.95 24.14 -12.81
N GLU A 520 3.16 23.23 -13.40
CA GLU A 520 3.73 22.07 -14.10
C GLU A 520 4.18 22.42 -15.52
N ASN A 521 5.31 21.83 -15.95
CA ASN A 521 5.93 22.14 -17.25
C ASN A 521 5.27 21.42 -18.44
N SER A 522 4.37 20.48 -18.21
CA SER A 522 3.75 19.67 -19.27
C SER A 522 2.38 19.11 -18.87
N PRO A 523 1.44 18.93 -19.83
CA PRO A 523 0.12 18.37 -19.54
C PRO A 523 0.21 16.96 -18.98
N ARG A 524 -0.68 16.64 -18.05
CA ARG A 524 -0.67 15.33 -17.38
C ARG A 524 -1.10 14.18 -18.29
N CYS A 525 -1.80 14.46 -19.38
CA CYS A 525 -2.37 13.46 -20.28
C CYS A 525 -3.19 12.44 -19.47
N TRP A 526 -2.70 11.21 -19.34
CA TRP A 526 -3.36 10.15 -18.59
C TRP A 526 -3.06 10.18 -17.08
N TYR A 527 -1.98 10.79 -16.60
CA TYR A 527 -1.57 10.76 -15.18
C TYR A 527 -2.55 11.49 -14.26
N GLY A 528 -2.94 10.86 -13.16
CA GLY A 528 -3.95 11.41 -12.23
C GLY A 528 -5.38 11.37 -12.77
N GLY A 529 -5.58 10.79 -13.96
CA GLY A 529 -6.88 10.35 -14.46
C GLY A 529 -7.26 8.97 -13.92
N ALA A 530 -7.99 8.18 -14.71
CA ALA A 530 -8.43 6.84 -14.32
C ALA A 530 -8.38 5.82 -15.45
N VAL A 531 -8.34 4.55 -15.09
CA VAL A 531 -8.53 3.40 -16.00
C VAL A 531 -9.51 2.42 -15.40
N GLY A 532 -10.26 1.72 -16.24
CA GLY A 532 -11.21 0.74 -15.76
C GLY A 532 -12.33 0.43 -16.75
N LEU A 533 -13.51 0.18 -16.22
CA LEU A 533 -14.68 -0.21 -16.99
C LEU A 533 -15.97 0.51 -16.51
N VAL A 534 -16.82 0.82 -17.48
CA VAL A 534 -18.20 1.29 -17.31
C VAL A 534 -19.13 0.18 -17.77
N GLY A 535 -19.85 -0.45 -16.86
CA GLY A 535 -20.77 -1.54 -17.15
C GLY A 535 -22.09 -1.04 -17.76
N PHE A 536 -22.65 -1.81 -18.70
CA PHE A 536 -23.98 -1.54 -19.23
C PHE A 536 -25.13 -2.02 -18.34
N ASP A 537 -24.80 -2.69 -17.24
CA ASP A 537 -25.69 -2.91 -16.10
C ASP A 537 -25.77 -1.68 -15.16
N GLY A 538 -25.03 -0.61 -15.46
CA GLY A 538 -24.98 0.62 -14.68
C GLY A 538 -23.83 0.69 -13.66
N SER A 539 -23.02 -0.36 -13.57
CA SER A 539 -21.87 -0.41 -12.68
C SER A 539 -20.65 0.36 -13.20
N LEU A 540 -19.68 0.62 -12.32
CA LEU A 540 -18.42 1.27 -12.66
C LEU A 540 -17.29 0.75 -11.77
N ASN A 541 -16.12 0.49 -12.33
CA ASN A 541 -14.93 0.23 -11.52
C ASN A 541 -13.69 0.80 -12.15
N THR A 542 -13.07 1.73 -11.42
CA THR A 542 -11.93 2.50 -11.90
C THR A 542 -10.86 2.64 -10.83
N GLY A 543 -9.60 2.58 -11.27
CA GLY A 543 -8.42 2.91 -10.47
C GLY A 543 -7.75 4.16 -11.02
N LEU A 544 -7.10 4.94 -10.16
CA LEU A 544 -6.33 6.11 -10.61
C LEU A 544 -5.13 5.67 -11.45
N THR A 545 -4.71 6.47 -12.42
CA THR A 545 -3.50 6.26 -13.23
C THR A 545 -2.24 6.72 -12.50
N LEU A 546 -1.99 6.09 -11.35
CA LEU A 546 -0.77 6.23 -10.56
C LEU A 546 0.17 5.07 -10.84
N ARG A 547 1.49 5.25 -10.60
CA ARG A 547 2.51 4.22 -10.86
C ARG A 547 2.34 3.60 -12.26
N THR A 548 2.21 4.50 -13.23
CA THR A 548 1.86 4.21 -14.63
C THR A 548 2.98 4.66 -15.54
N VAL A 549 3.26 3.85 -16.56
CA VAL A 549 4.11 4.19 -17.69
C VAL A 549 3.20 4.47 -18.88
N ARG A 550 3.19 5.70 -19.37
CA ARG A 550 2.62 6.03 -20.68
C ARG A 550 3.70 5.80 -21.71
N ILE A 551 3.40 5.04 -22.75
CA ILE A 551 4.34 4.81 -23.86
C ILE A 551 3.74 5.48 -25.07
N LYS A 552 4.49 6.36 -25.74
CA LYS A 552 4.08 7.01 -27.00
C LYS A 552 5.30 7.08 -27.91
N ASP A 553 5.17 6.57 -29.14
CA ASP A 553 6.23 6.61 -30.17
C ASP A 553 7.59 6.08 -29.68
N GLY A 554 7.57 4.98 -28.93
CA GLY A 554 8.77 4.34 -28.38
C GLY A 554 9.40 5.08 -27.20
N ILE A 555 8.76 6.12 -26.65
CA ILE A 555 9.19 6.81 -25.43
C ILE A 555 8.32 6.36 -24.26
N ALA A 556 8.94 5.84 -23.19
CA ALA A 556 8.27 5.59 -21.93
C ALA A 556 8.32 6.85 -21.06
N GLU A 557 7.16 7.40 -20.71
CA GLU A 557 6.96 8.52 -19.80
C GLU A 557 6.46 8.02 -18.44
N ILE A 558 7.20 8.40 -17.40
CA ILE A 558 6.94 8.06 -16.00
C ILE A 558 6.74 9.36 -15.25
N ARG A 559 5.50 9.65 -14.85
CA ARG A 559 5.17 10.83 -14.06
C ARG A 559 5.02 10.46 -12.59
N ALA A 560 5.64 11.25 -11.72
CA ALA A 560 5.59 11.05 -10.27
C ALA A 560 5.37 12.39 -9.56
N GLY A 561 4.52 12.36 -8.53
CA GLY A 561 4.16 13.54 -7.76
C GLY A 561 4.34 13.36 -6.26
N ALA A 562 4.29 14.48 -5.56
CA ALA A 562 4.40 14.59 -4.12
C ALA A 562 3.29 15.49 -3.58
N THR A 563 2.73 15.11 -2.44
CA THR A 563 1.73 15.89 -1.74
C THR A 563 2.43 16.98 -0.94
N LEU A 564 2.09 18.22 -1.23
CA LEU A 564 2.70 19.41 -0.64
C LEU A 564 1.79 19.96 0.46
N LEU A 565 2.39 20.16 1.64
CA LEU A 565 1.75 20.79 2.79
C LEU A 565 2.61 21.96 3.29
N THR A 566 2.06 22.74 4.22
CA THR A 566 2.80 23.84 4.89
C THR A 566 4.13 23.36 5.49
N ASP A 567 4.14 22.14 6.03
CA ASP A 567 5.31 21.56 6.71
C ASP A 567 6.23 20.76 5.76
N SER A 568 5.95 20.72 4.46
CA SER A 568 6.80 20.05 3.47
C SER A 568 8.18 20.68 3.39
N ASP A 569 9.21 19.84 3.21
CA ASP A 569 10.61 20.22 2.99
C ASP A 569 10.89 20.19 1.46
N PRO A 570 11.14 21.35 0.80
CA PRO A 570 11.20 21.41 -0.66
C PRO A 570 12.23 20.47 -1.30
N PRO A 571 13.51 20.40 -0.86
CA PRO A 571 14.44 19.37 -1.35
C PRO A 571 13.98 17.93 -1.12
N ALA A 572 13.36 17.64 0.03
CA ALA A 572 12.89 16.28 0.33
C ALA A 572 11.73 15.85 -0.58
N GLU A 573 10.79 16.75 -0.90
CA GLU A 573 9.67 16.45 -1.79
C GLU A 573 10.15 16.18 -3.23
N GLU A 574 11.15 16.93 -3.71
CA GLU A 574 11.80 16.64 -5.00
C GLU A 574 12.42 15.23 -4.99
N LEU A 575 13.20 14.90 -3.97
CA LEU A 575 13.81 13.57 -3.82
C LEU A 575 12.74 12.46 -3.73
N GLU A 576 11.60 12.73 -3.10
CA GLU A 576 10.49 11.78 -3.00
C GLU A 576 9.91 11.46 -4.39
N THR A 577 9.69 12.46 -5.25
CA THR A 577 9.19 12.22 -6.61
C THR A 577 10.18 11.42 -7.45
N GLU A 578 11.48 11.68 -7.33
CA GLU A 578 12.54 10.90 -8.01
C GLU A 578 12.57 9.46 -7.51
N LEU A 579 12.43 9.25 -6.20
CA LEU A 579 12.35 7.91 -5.60
C LEU A 579 11.12 7.15 -6.10
N LYS A 580 9.93 7.79 -6.13
CA LYS A 580 8.69 7.20 -6.67
C LYS A 580 8.84 6.83 -8.15
N ALA A 581 9.48 7.68 -8.96
CA ALA A 581 9.74 7.42 -10.37
C ALA A 581 10.77 6.29 -10.58
N SER A 582 11.81 6.23 -9.75
CA SER A 582 12.91 5.26 -9.88
C SER A 582 12.43 3.80 -9.88
N ALA A 583 11.41 3.48 -9.09
CA ALA A 583 10.82 2.14 -9.03
C ALA A 583 10.17 1.72 -10.37
N MET A 584 9.56 2.67 -11.09
CA MET A 584 8.95 2.46 -12.39
C MET A 584 10.01 2.44 -13.50
N ILE A 585 10.97 3.36 -13.45
CA ILE A 585 12.13 3.38 -14.36
C ILE A 585 12.89 2.05 -14.30
N ASP A 586 13.10 1.51 -13.10
CA ASP A 586 13.73 0.19 -12.90
C ASP A 586 12.96 -0.95 -13.58
N ALA A 587 11.63 -0.86 -13.68
CA ALA A 587 10.81 -1.83 -14.39
C ALA A 587 10.95 -1.68 -15.92
N VAL A 588 11.13 -0.45 -16.40
CA VAL A 588 11.37 -0.16 -17.82
C VAL A 588 12.76 -0.63 -18.25
N VAL A 589 13.82 -0.24 -17.55
CA VAL A 589 15.21 -0.33 -18.03
C VAL A 589 15.90 -1.66 -17.69
N ARG A 590 15.64 -2.29 -16.53
CA ARG A 590 16.46 -3.42 -16.06
C ARG A 590 16.09 -4.76 -16.72
N ASP A 591 17.06 -5.34 -17.44
CA ASP A 591 17.01 -6.72 -17.93
C ASP A 591 17.24 -7.76 -16.83
N GLU A 592 16.34 -8.75 -16.73
CA GLU A 592 16.52 -9.91 -15.83
C GLU A 592 17.75 -10.76 -16.23
N ALA A 593 18.14 -10.78 -17.52
CA ALA A 593 19.31 -11.54 -18.00
C ALA A 593 20.66 -11.05 -17.44
N LYS A 594 20.74 -9.78 -17.01
CA LYS A 594 21.94 -9.21 -16.37
C LYS A 594 21.92 -9.33 -14.83
N VAL A 595 20.84 -9.84 -14.24
CA VAL A 595 20.73 -10.07 -12.79
C VAL A 595 21.54 -11.28 -12.33
N ASN A 596 21.97 -12.16 -13.24
CA ASN A 596 22.92 -13.24 -12.91
C ASN A 596 24.38 -12.79 -12.74
N GLY A 597 24.67 -11.48 -12.73
CA GLY A 597 26.01 -10.94 -12.47
C GLY A 597 26.08 -9.71 -11.55
N GLY A 598 24.93 -9.14 -11.18
CA GLY A 598 24.85 -8.04 -10.23
C GLY A 598 24.09 -8.52 -9.02
N SER A 599 24.82 -8.92 -7.97
CA SER A 599 24.22 -9.20 -6.67
C SER A 599 23.24 -8.08 -6.36
N THR A 600 21.98 -8.42 -6.19
CA THR A 600 21.13 -7.64 -5.31
C THR A 600 22.00 -7.33 -4.10
N LYS A 601 22.11 -6.06 -3.73
CA LYS A 601 22.28 -5.72 -2.32
C LYS A 601 20.99 -6.21 -1.65
N ASN A 602 20.84 -7.54 -1.56
CA ASN A 602 20.25 -8.18 -0.43
C ASN A 602 20.96 -7.48 0.72
N ASN A 603 20.21 -6.70 1.51
CA ASN A 603 20.57 -6.38 2.87
C ASN A 603 21.40 -7.55 3.36
N GLU A 604 22.69 -7.29 3.58
CA GLU A 604 23.68 -8.32 3.85
C GLU A 604 22.98 -9.34 4.75
N ILE A 605 22.67 -10.53 4.21
CA ILE A 605 22.38 -11.68 5.04
C ILE A 605 23.64 -11.72 5.89
N GLN A 606 23.46 -11.30 7.14
CA GLN A 606 24.49 -10.89 8.07
C GLN A 606 25.76 -11.65 7.74
N LYS A 607 26.81 -10.94 7.31
CA LYS A 607 28.16 -11.50 7.22
C LYS A 607 28.31 -12.45 8.38
N VAL A 608 28.51 -13.74 8.06
CA VAL A 608 28.63 -14.85 9.02
C VAL A 608 29.31 -14.28 10.25
N PRO A 609 28.59 -14.11 11.37
CA PRO A 609 29.13 -13.36 12.48
C PRO A 609 30.41 -14.07 12.90
N GLU A 610 31.44 -13.28 13.17
CA GLU A 610 32.69 -13.73 13.78
C GLU A 610 32.31 -14.77 14.86
N LYS A 611 32.59 -16.05 14.61
CA LYS A 611 32.14 -17.15 15.48
C LYS A 611 33.03 -17.18 16.71
N VAL A 612 32.95 -16.14 17.53
CA VAL A 612 33.74 -15.94 18.75
C VAL A 612 33.53 -17.05 19.80
N GLY A 613 32.48 -17.86 19.64
CA GLY A 613 32.17 -19.03 20.44
C GLY A 613 32.66 -20.35 19.85
N LEU A 614 33.23 -20.38 18.64
CA LEU A 614 33.64 -21.64 17.99
C LEU A 614 34.64 -22.40 18.85
N GLY A 615 34.33 -23.67 19.16
CA GLY A 615 35.16 -24.53 20.00
C GLY A 615 35.01 -24.28 21.51
N LYS A 616 34.23 -23.28 21.93
CA LYS A 616 33.95 -23.00 23.34
C LYS A 616 32.73 -23.76 23.83
N THR A 617 32.79 -24.23 25.07
CA THR A 617 31.68 -24.88 25.79
C THR A 617 31.13 -23.96 26.87
N ILE A 618 29.81 -23.73 26.82
CA ILE A 618 29.09 -22.86 27.77
C ILE A 618 28.09 -23.70 28.55
N ILE A 619 28.07 -23.54 29.87
CA ILE A 619 26.97 -24.04 30.71
C ILE A 619 26.02 -22.88 31.02
N LEU A 620 24.76 -23.01 30.63
CA LEU A 620 23.68 -22.11 31.00
C LEU A 620 22.93 -22.71 32.18
N ILE A 621 23.06 -22.13 33.36
CA ILE A 621 22.33 -22.56 34.55
C ILE A 621 20.94 -21.92 34.50
N ASP A 622 19.91 -22.75 34.31
CA ASP A 622 18.49 -22.37 34.27
C ASP A 622 17.95 -22.20 35.70
N HIS A 623 17.63 -20.96 36.08
CA HIS A 623 17.00 -20.61 37.37
C HIS A 623 15.47 -20.53 37.23
N GLU A 624 14.89 -21.39 36.38
CA GLU A 624 13.44 -21.54 36.20
C GLU A 624 12.76 -20.40 35.45
N ASP A 625 13.51 -19.71 34.58
CA ASP A 625 12.96 -18.67 33.74
C ASP A 625 12.44 -19.21 32.41
N SER A 626 11.29 -18.71 31.97
CA SER A 626 10.66 -19.14 30.71
C SER A 626 11.42 -18.71 29.45
N PHE A 627 12.34 -17.74 29.55
CA PHE A 627 13.14 -17.18 28.46
C PHE A 627 14.51 -17.83 28.28
N VAL A 628 14.89 -18.79 29.14
CA VAL A 628 16.24 -19.40 29.15
C VAL A 628 16.64 -20.03 27.80
N HIS A 629 15.69 -20.58 27.06
CA HIS A 629 15.97 -21.21 25.76
C HIS A 629 16.23 -20.19 24.64
N THR A 630 15.66 -18.98 24.73
CA THR A 630 15.94 -17.88 23.80
C THR A 630 17.36 -17.37 24.02
N LEU A 631 17.76 -17.15 25.27
CA LEU A 631 19.13 -16.80 25.63
C LEU A 631 20.13 -17.88 25.20
N GLY A 632 19.79 -19.15 25.44
CA GLY A 632 20.57 -20.30 24.96
C GLY A 632 20.68 -20.36 23.44
N ASN A 633 19.65 -19.94 22.70
CA ASN A 633 19.70 -19.85 21.23
C ASN A 633 20.68 -18.77 20.77
N TYR A 634 20.62 -17.56 21.36
CA TYR A 634 21.53 -16.47 21.03
C TYR A 634 22.99 -16.86 21.27
N LEU A 635 23.27 -17.52 22.40
CA LEU A 635 24.60 -18.05 22.70
C LEU A 635 25.07 -19.08 21.66
N ARG A 636 24.19 -19.97 21.18
CA ARG A 636 24.54 -20.94 20.13
C ARG A 636 24.84 -20.27 18.78
N GLN A 637 24.18 -19.15 18.45
CA GLN A 637 24.44 -18.41 17.21
C GLN A 637 25.88 -17.85 17.15
N THR A 638 26.54 -17.68 18.30
CA THR A 638 27.96 -17.30 18.36
C THR A 638 28.93 -18.42 17.94
N GLY A 639 28.43 -19.65 17.76
CA GLY A 639 29.21 -20.85 17.46
C GLY A 639 29.56 -21.71 18.68
N ALA A 640 29.18 -21.30 19.89
CA ALA A 640 29.45 -22.04 21.12
C ALA A 640 28.58 -23.30 21.30
N ILE A 641 29.14 -24.31 21.96
CA ILE A 641 28.41 -25.50 22.41
C ILE A 641 27.74 -25.18 23.75
N VAL A 642 26.43 -24.94 23.73
CA VAL A 642 25.67 -24.54 24.93
C VAL A 642 24.88 -25.71 25.50
N LYS A 643 25.21 -26.11 26.74
CA LYS A 643 24.43 -27.06 27.55
C LYS A 643 23.65 -26.32 28.62
N THR A 644 22.35 -26.55 28.70
CA THR A 644 21.47 -25.95 29.70
C THR A 644 21.25 -26.95 30.84
N LEU A 645 21.51 -26.55 32.08
CA LEU A 645 21.33 -27.36 33.29
C LEU A 645 20.42 -26.63 34.27
N ARG A 646 19.45 -27.32 34.85
CA ARG A 646 18.57 -26.75 35.89
C ARG A 646 19.37 -26.45 37.16
N SER A 647 19.17 -25.29 37.77
CA SER A 647 19.84 -24.89 39.02
C SER A 647 19.64 -25.91 40.14
N GLY A 648 20.64 -26.04 41.02
CA GLY A 648 20.59 -26.90 42.20
C GLY A 648 21.83 -27.78 42.36
N PRO A 649 21.88 -28.64 43.40
CA PRO A 649 23.07 -29.41 43.76
C PRO A 649 23.61 -30.30 42.64
N SER A 650 22.72 -30.89 41.83
CA SER A 650 23.12 -31.75 40.70
C SER A 650 23.81 -30.96 39.58
N CYS A 651 23.43 -29.70 39.35
CA CYS A 651 24.12 -28.84 38.39
C CYS A 651 25.53 -28.50 38.86
N LEU A 652 25.68 -28.11 40.12
CA LEU A 652 26.99 -27.83 40.70
C LEU A 652 27.91 -29.06 40.65
N ALA A 653 27.39 -30.23 41.00
CA ALA A 653 28.12 -31.49 40.89
C ALA A 653 28.50 -31.83 39.45
N ALA A 654 27.63 -31.54 38.47
CA ALA A 654 27.94 -31.75 37.05
C ALA A 654 29.08 -30.83 36.57
N ILE A 655 29.09 -29.57 36.99
CA ILE A 655 30.17 -28.62 36.67
C ILE A 655 31.48 -29.08 37.34
N GLU A 656 31.45 -29.46 38.62
CA GLU A 656 32.63 -29.98 39.33
C GLU A 656 33.21 -31.22 38.62
N ASN A 657 32.35 -32.19 38.28
CA ASN A 657 32.76 -33.40 37.54
C ASN A 657 33.36 -33.07 36.17
N MET A 658 32.84 -32.06 35.46
CA MET A 658 33.42 -31.62 34.18
C MET A 658 34.83 -31.07 34.37
N VAL A 659 35.06 -30.29 35.43
CA VAL A 659 36.40 -29.79 35.77
C VAL A 659 37.35 -30.93 36.12
N GLU A 660 36.93 -31.87 36.97
CA GLU A 660 37.73 -33.04 37.38
C GLU A 660 38.12 -33.94 36.19
N GLN A 661 37.27 -34.04 35.18
CA GLN A 661 37.52 -34.81 33.95
C GLN A 661 38.37 -34.05 32.90
N GLY A 662 38.85 -32.85 33.22
CA GLY A 662 39.62 -32.02 32.29
C GLY A 662 38.79 -31.32 31.21
N ASN A 663 37.46 -31.33 31.33
CA ASN A 663 36.51 -30.71 30.39
C ASN A 663 35.89 -29.42 30.98
N LYS A 664 36.72 -28.57 31.59
CA LYS A 664 36.28 -27.31 32.20
C LYS A 664 35.51 -26.44 31.18
N PRO A 665 34.32 -25.91 31.50
CA PRO A 665 33.61 -25.00 30.60
C PRO A 665 34.35 -23.67 30.46
N ASP A 666 34.29 -23.08 29.27
CA ASP A 666 34.91 -21.78 28.97
C ASP A 666 34.16 -20.61 29.61
N MET A 667 32.87 -20.83 29.94
CA MET A 667 32.02 -19.84 30.56
C MET A 667 30.78 -20.47 31.19
N VAL A 668 30.28 -19.86 32.26
CA VAL A 668 28.98 -20.17 32.85
C VAL A 668 28.07 -18.94 32.78
N ILE A 669 26.86 -19.14 32.28
CA ILE A 669 25.82 -18.12 32.24
C ILE A 669 24.84 -18.38 33.39
N LEU A 670 24.70 -17.39 34.27
CA LEU A 670 23.68 -17.36 35.32
C LEU A 670 22.44 -16.72 34.72
N SER A 671 21.47 -17.56 34.33
CA SER A 671 20.25 -17.12 33.66
C SER A 671 19.35 -16.25 34.57
N PRO A 672 18.37 -15.55 33.99
CA PRO A 672 17.27 -14.95 34.76
C PRO A 672 16.49 -16.00 35.56
N GLY A 673 15.61 -15.54 36.46
CA GLY A 673 14.76 -16.41 37.26
C GLY A 673 13.77 -15.61 38.10
N PRO A 674 12.72 -16.26 38.65
CA PRO A 674 11.78 -15.63 39.56
C PRO A 674 12.41 -15.41 40.95
N GLY A 675 11.65 -14.83 41.88
CA GLY A 675 12.07 -14.76 43.28
C GLY A 675 13.31 -13.89 43.52
N ASN A 676 14.17 -14.35 44.43
CA ASN A 676 15.40 -13.66 44.84
C ASN A 676 16.61 -14.60 44.77
N PRO A 677 17.85 -14.08 44.73
CA PRO A 677 19.03 -14.93 44.49
C PRO A 677 19.26 -16.06 45.50
N LYS A 678 18.73 -15.93 46.73
CA LYS A 678 18.86 -16.95 47.78
C LYS A 678 18.01 -18.19 47.48
N ASP A 679 16.88 -18.04 46.80
CA ASP A 679 16.00 -19.16 46.44
C ASP A 679 16.72 -20.20 45.57
N PHE A 680 17.76 -19.77 44.83
CA PHE A 680 18.56 -20.59 43.94
C PHE A 680 19.99 -20.85 44.42
N GLU A 681 20.31 -20.40 45.64
CA GLU A 681 21.66 -20.49 46.22
C GLU A 681 22.75 -19.93 45.28
N LEU A 682 22.47 -18.81 44.59
CA LEU A 682 23.35 -18.25 43.56
C LEU A 682 24.78 -18.00 44.05
N SER A 683 24.96 -17.63 45.33
CA SER A 683 26.28 -17.51 45.94
C SER A 683 27.12 -18.79 45.86
N LYS A 684 26.52 -19.97 46.03
CA LYS A 684 27.25 -21.26 45.91
C LYS A 684 27.68 -21.52 44.47
N SER A 685 26.84 -21.13 43.50
CA SER A 685 27.20 -21.19 42.08
C SER A 685 28.40 -20.30 41.80
N ILE A 686 28.38 -19.05 42.27
CA ILE A 686 29.46 -18.08 42.07
C ILE A 686 30.75 -18.53 42.77
N ASP A 687 30.68 -19.01 44.02
CA ASP A 687 31.82 -19.60 44.75
C ASP A 687 32.50 -20.72 43.96
N LEU A 688 31.71 -21.61 43.35
CA LEU A 688 32.22 -22.70 42.52
C LEU A 688 32.95 -22.16 41.28
N LEU A 689 32.41 -21.14 40.62
CA LEU A 689 33.04 -20.51 39.46
C LEU A 689 34.37 -19.86 39.84
N ILE A 690 34.43 -19.16 40.98
CA ILE A 690 35.65 -18.55 41.51
C ILE A 690 36.68 -19.63 41.84
N LYS A 691 36.29 -20.69 42.56
CA LYS A 691 37.16 -21.81 42.95
C LYS A 691 37.91 -22.41 41.75
N HIS A 692 37.25 -22.51 40.60
CA HIS A 692 37.79 -23.16 39.40
C HIS A 692 38.27 -22.20 38.31
N ASN A 693 38.29 -20.88 38.60
CA ASN A 693 38.59 -19.84 37.62
C ASN A 693 37.77 -20.02 36.33
N ILE A 694 36.45 -20.11 36.49
CA ILE A 694 35.49 -20.20 35.39
C ILE A 694 34.81 -18.82 35.24
N PRO A 695 34.87 -18.20 34.05
CA PRO A 695 34.19 -16.94 33.78
C PRO A 695 32.67 -17.01 33.98
N GLY A 696 32.09 -15.98 34.58
CA GLY A 696 30.65 -15.89 34.88
C GLY A 696 29.98 -14.70 34.20
N PHE A 697 28.84 -14.93 33.55
CA PHE A 697 27.98 -13.83 33.07
C PHE A 697 26.55 -13.93 33.57
N GLY A 698 26.07 -12.87 34.22
CA GLY A 698 24.74 -12.83 34.83
C GLY A 698 23.73 -12.07 33.98
N VAL A 699 22.50 -12.58 33.90
CA VAL A 699 21.36 -11.87 33.30
C VAL A 699 20.23 -11.77 34.31
N CYS A 700 19.70 -10.57 34.53
CA CYS A 700 18.62 -10.29 35.47
C CYS A 700 18.89 -10.81 36.90
N LEU A 701 18.30 -11.96 37.27
CA LEU A 701 18.58 -12.64 38.55
C LEU A 701 20.08 -12.96 38.72
N GLY A 702 20.79 -13.27 37.64
CA GLY A 702 22.23 -13.46 37.66
C GLY A 702 23.01 -12.20 38.07
N LEU A 703 22.60 -11.00 37.64
CA LEU A 703 23.18 -9.74 38.12
C LEU A 703 22.90 -9.56 39.61
N GLN A 704 21.64 -9.77 40.01
CA GLN A 704 21.21 -9.62 41.39
C GLN A 704 22.00 -10.54 42.34
N GLY A 705 22.23 -11.79 41.92
CA GLY A 705 23.06 -12.74 42.67
C GLY A 705 24.52 -12.33 42.77
N MET A 706 25.09 -11.74 41.71
CA MET A 706 26.45 -11.19 41.77
C MET A 706 26.54 -10.01 42.75
N VAL A 707 25.57 -9.09 42.72
CA VAL A 707 25.52 -7.97 43.66
C VAL A 707 25.46 -8.47 45.10
N GLU A 708 24.55 -9.40 45.43
CA GLU A 708 24.46 -9.95 46.80
C GLU A 708 25.73 -10.72 47.20
N HIS A 709 26.29 -11.53 46.30
CA HIS A 709 27.46 -12.37 46.59
C HIS A 709 28.69 -11.54 46.98
N PHE A 710 28.93 -10.43 46.28
CA PHE A 710 30.06 -9.54 46.57
C PHE A 710 29.77 -8.52 47.70
N GLY A 711 28.64 -8.67 48.40
CA GLY A 711 28.32 -7.88 49.60
C GLY A 711 27.52 -6.60 49.34
N GLY A 712 26.89 -6.47 48.18
CA GLY A 712 25.95 -5.39 47.90
C GLY A 712 24.52 -5.67 48.40
N GLU A 713 23.66 -4.67 48.30
CA GLU A 713 22.24 -4.75 48.69
C GLU A 713 21.30 -4.62 47.49
N LEU A 714 20.20 -5.38 47.52
CA LEU A 714 19.13 -5.29 46.53
C LEU A 714 17.95 -4.48 47.07
N GLY A 715 17.40 -3.61 46.24
CA GLY A 715 16.16 -2.88 46.48
C GLY A 715 14.99 -3.50 45.72
N VAL A 716 13.78 -3.04 46.04
CA VAL A 716 12.56 -3.34 45.28
C VAL A 716 12.11 -2.06 44.61
N LEU A 717 11.89 -2.09 43.29
CA LEU A 717 11.39 -0.94 42.55
C LEU A 717 10.00 -0.53 43.09
N GLY A 718 9.78 0.77 43.25
CA GLY A 718 8.45 1.30 43.58
C GLY A 718 7.39 1.00 42.51
N TYR A 719 7.85 0.77 41.27
CA TYR A 719 7.03 0.33 40.15
C TYR A 719 7.72 -0.84 39.41
N PRO A 720 7.10 -2.02 39.31
CA PRO A 720 7.73 -3.19 38.70
C PRO A 720 7.87 -3.04 37.17
N MET A 721 9.02 -3.45 36.65
CA MET A 721 9.38 -3.37 35.24
C MET A 721 9.35 -4.76 34.61
N HIS A 722 8.14 -5.24 34.29
CA HIS A 722 7.89 -6.55 33.68
C HIS A 722 7.41 -6.39 32.23
N GLY A 723 8.25 -6.76 31.25
CA GLY A 723 7.91 -6.66 29.83
C GLY A 723 7.90 -5.23 29.30
N LYS A 724 8.77 -4.37 29.83
CA LYS A 724 8.86 -2.96 29.45
C LYS A 724 10.23 -2.64 28.91
N SER A 725 10.31 -1.64 28.04
CA SER A 725 11.58 -1.10 27.61
C SER A 725 12.00 0.11 28.46
N SER A 726 13.30 0.38 28.50
CA SER A 726 13.85 1.62 29.03
C SER A 726 15.13 1.94 28.27
N GLU A 727 15.37 3.22 28.05
CA GLU A 727 16.70 3.69 27.62
C GLU A 727 17.68 3.53 28.78
N ILE A 728 18.90 3.09 28.46
CA ILE A 728 20.02 3.05 29.39
C ILE A 728 21.18 3.89 28.85
N THR A 729 21.98 4.41 29.76
CA THR A 729 23.20 5.18 29.48
C THR A 729 24.40 4.40 30.02
N LEU A 730 25.42 4.24 29.20
CA LEU A 730 26.70 3.66 29.60
C LEU A 730 27.47 4.64 30.49
N THR A 731 28.06 4.14 31.56
CA THR A 731 28.97 4.94 32.40
C THR A 731 30.35 5.06 31.72
N SER A 732 31.26 5.85 32.29
CA SER A 732 32.66 5.88 31.84
C SER A 732 33.32 4.51 31.84
N ASP A 733 32.99 3.65 32.82
CA ASP A 733 33.46 2.26 32.87
C ASP A 733 32.77 1.40 31.80
N GLY A 734 31.49 1.68 31.50
CA GLY A 734 30.74 1.02 30.43
C GLY A 734 31.27 1.32 29.03
N MET A 735 31.82 2.50 28.80
CA MET A 735 32.40 2.92 27.52
C MET A 735 33.87 2.52 27.34
N ALA A 736 34.51 1.94 28.37
CA ALA A 736 35.92 1.54 28.30
C ALA A 736 36.14 0.36 27.34
N GLU A 737 37.33 0.27 26.73
CA GLU A 737 37.68 -0.73 25.70
C GLU A 737 37.53 -2.20 26.16
N GLY A 738 37.61 -2.45 27.48
CA GLY A 738 37.42 -3.76 28.11
C GLY A 738 36.01 -4.03 28.66
N SER A 739 35.01 -3.24 28.27
CA SER A 739 33.62 -3.40 28.72
C SER A 739 32.85 -4.40 27.85
N ILE A 740 31.90 -5.13 28.46
CA ILE A 740 30.92 -5.92 27.69
C ILE A 740 30.08 -5.10 26.70
N PHE A 741 30.06 -3.77 26.85
CA PHE A 741 29.34 -2.85 25.97
C PHE A 741 30.20 -2.27 24.82
N THR A 742 31.47 -2.68 24.69
CA THR A 742 32.36 -2.18 23.63
C THR A 742 31.71 -2.30 22.24
N GLY A 743 31.66 -1.17 21.51
CA GLY A 743 31.05 -1.09 20.17
C GLY A 743 29.55 -0.77 20.14
N LEU A 744 28.92 -0.55 21.29
CA LEU A 744 27.55 -0.06 21.39
C LEU A 744 27.50 1.48 21.57
N PRO A 745 26.39 2.12 21.18
CA PRO A 745 26.19 3.55 21.43
C PRO A 745 26.13 3.85 22.94
N GLU A 746 26.42 5.10 23.31
CA GLU A 746 26.36 5.57 24.71
C GLU A 746 24.97 5.38 25.32
N THR A 747 23.91 5.58 24.54
CA THR A 747 22.53 5.33 24.94
C THR A 747 21.82 4.37 23.98
N PHE A 748 21.02 3.45 24.55
CA PHE A 748 20.16 2.55 23.77
C PHE A 748 19.05 1.93 24.62
N GLU A 749 18.02 1.41 23.94
CA GLU A 749 16.84 0.80 24.56
C GLU A 749 17.03 -0.69 24.87
N VAL A 750 16.58 -1.12 26.06
CA VAL A 750 16.68 -2.50 26.57
C VAL A 750 15.41 -2.99 27.26
N ALA A 751 15.23 -4.31 27.29
CA ALA A 751 14.09 -4.98 27.91
C ALA A 751 14.27 -5.26 29.41
N ARG A 752 13.31 -4.83 30.23
CA ARG A 752 13.27 -5.05 31.68
C ARG A 752 12.19 -6.06 32.06
N TYR A 753 12.59 -7.05 32.86
CA TYR A 753 11.72 -8.04 33.51
C TYR A 753 12.11 -8.25 34.98
N HIS A 754 12.20 -7.16 35.75
CA HIS A 754 12.68 -7.22 37.12
C HIS A 754 11.88 -6.31 38.06
N SER A 755 11.74 -6.75 39.31
CA SER A 755 11.30 -5.93 40.44
C SER A 755 12.46 -5.60 41.38
N LEU A 756 13.43 -6.52 41.48
CA LEU A 756 14.63 -6.33 42.28
C LEU A 756 15.72 -5.65 41.47
N TYR A 757 16.55 -4.85 42.11
CA TYR A 757 17.68 -4.19 41.46
C TYR A 757 18.80 -3.94 42.46
N GLY A 758 20.04 -3.81 41.97
CA GLY A 758 21.17 -3.43 42.82
C GLY A 758 21.10 -1.95 43.21
N ILE A 759 21.14 -1.66 44.52
CA ILE A 759 21.10 -0.28 45.01
C ILE A 759 22.45 0.38 44.74
N SER A 760 22.46 1.44 43.93
CA SER A 760 23.68 2.05 43.37
C SER A 760 24.75 2.41 44.42
N ASP A 761 24.38 3.02 45.55
CA ASP A 761 25.30 3.40 46.63
C ASP A 761 25.71 2.25 47.55
N LYS A 762 25.09 1.07 47.36
CA LYS A 762 25.42 -0.18 48.06
C LYS A 762 26.15 -1.17 47.17
N ILE A 763 26.48 -0.82 45.93
CA ILE A 763 27.31 -1.68 45.09
C ILE A 763 28.75 -1.70 45.66
N PRO A 764 29.32 -2.88 45.92
CA PRO A 764 30.66 -3.01 46.48
C PRO A 764 31.72 -2.51 45.48
N LYS A 765 32.84 -2.00 46.00
CA LYS A 765 33.85 -1.30 45.17
C LYS A 765 34.53 -2.22 44.16
N GLU A 766 34.43 -3.53 44.32
CA GLU A 766 34.95 -4.55 43.43
C GLU A 766 34.14 -4.65 42.12
N LEU A 767 32.88 -4.18 42.11
CA LEU A 767 32.01 -4.15 40.95
C LEU A 767 31.95 -2.72 40.36
N LEU A 768 32.39 -2.57 39.12
CA LEU A 768 32.18 -1.37 38.32
C LEU A 768 30.73 -1.34 37.85
N VAL A 769 30.05 -0.22 38.03
CA VAL A 769 28.73 0.02 37.43
C VAL A 769 28.94 0.48 36.00
N THR A 770 28.50 -0.31 35.03
CA THR A 770 28.79 -0.08 33.60
C THR A 770 27.61 0.51 32.83
N ALA A 771 26.38 0.38 33.33
CA ALA A 771 25.21 1.01 32.73
C ALA A 771 24.16 1.39 33.78
N LEU A 772 23.45 2.49 33.53
CA LEU A 772 22.39 3.03 34.38
C LEU A 772 21.17 3.39 33.54
N THR A 773 20.00 3.45 34.17
CA THR A 773 18.81 4.15 33.63
C THR A 773 18.82 5.61 34.06
N GLU A 774 17.93 6.43 33.48
CA GLU A 774 17.74 7.84 33.88
C GLU A 774 17.39 7.98 35.38
N ASP A 775 16.62 7.04 35.95
CA ASP A 775 16.27 7.01 37.37
C ASP A 775 17.36 6.38 38.27
N GLY A 776 18.56 6.17 37.73
CA GLY A 776 19.74 5.74 38.50
C GLY A 776 19.76 4.25 38.86
N ILE A 777 18.91 3.42 38.25
CA ILE A 777 18.90 1.98 38.47
C ILE A 777 20.07 1.35 37.72
N VAL A 778 20.84 0.50 38.42
CA VAL A 778 21.98 -0.24 37.87
C VAL A 778 21.51 -1.27 36.85
N MET A 779 22.00 -1.13 35.62
CA MET A 779 21.63 -1.98 34.47
C MET A 779 22.77 -2.87 33.98
N GLY A 780 24.01 -2.56 34.34
CA GLY A 780 25.18 -3.35 34.01
C GLY A 780 26.23 -3.26 35.12
N ILE A 781 26.92 -4.37 35.37
CA ILE A 781 28.08 -4.43 36.27
C ILE A 781 29.22 -5.23 35.65
N GLN A 782 30.46 -4.94 36.04
CA GLN A 782 31.64 -5.72 35.69
C GLN A 782 32.63 -5.75 36.87
N HIS A 783 33.15 -6.93 37.21
CA HIS A 783 34.11 -7.06 38.30
C HIS A 783 35.49 -6.55 37.87
N LYS A 784 36.22 -5.88 38.77
CA LYS A 784 37.51 -5.25 38.49
C LYS A 784 38.63 -6.23 38.13
N SER A 785 38.71 -7.36 38.82
CA SER A 785 39.78 -8.37 38.65
C SER A 785 39.31 -9.75 38.18
N LEU A 786 38.18 -10.24 38.68
CA LEU A 786 37.61 -11.53 38.27
C LEU A 786 36.88 -11.41 36.91
N PRO A 787 36.84 -12.48 36.10
CA PRO A 787 36.15 -12.50 34.80
C PRO A 787 34.63 -12.63 34.96
N PHE A 788 34.01 -11.65 35.62
CA PHE A 788 32.59 -11.58 35.89
C PHE A 788 31.98 -10.28 35.36
N ALA A 789 30.88 -10.39 34.65
CA ALA A 789 30.05 -9.25 34.27
C ALA A 789 28.58 -9.64 34.28
N ALA A 790 27.67 -8.68 34.37
CA ALA A 790 26.25 -8.97 34.32
C ALA A 790 25.44 -7.80 33.80
N VAL A 791 24.24 -8.10 33.31
CA VAL A 791 23.23 -7.12 32.90
C VAL A 791 21.91 -7.39 33.62
N GLN A 792 21.21 -6.32 34.02
CA GLN A 792 19.91 -6.44 34.71
C GLN A 792 18.76 -6.68 33.72
N PHE A 793 18.93 -6.20 32.49
CA PHE A 793 17.99 -6.36 31.38
C PHE A 793 18.21 -7.68 30.63
N HIS A 794 17.28 -8.02 29.75
CA HIS A 794 17.30 -9.26 28.96
C HIS A 794 17.84 -8.99 27.54
N PRO A 795 19.11 -9.32 27.24
CA PRO A 795 19.68 -9.13 25.91
C PRO A 795 19.01 -9.98 24.82
N GLU A 796 18.35 -11.06 25.20
CA GLU A 796 17.63 -11.99 24.31
C GLU A 796 16.18 -11.58 24.01
N SER A 797 15.67 -10.57 24.72
CA SER A 797 14.28 -10.14 24.59
C SER A 797 14.03 -9.39 23.29
N ILE A 798 12.81 -9.52 22.79
CA ILE A 798 12.30 -8.79 21.63
C ILE A 798 12.29 -7.26 21.78
N LEU A 799 12.28 -6.78 23.04
CA LEU A 799 12.34 -5.35 23.38
C LEU A 799 13.78 -4.82 23.47
N THR A 800 14.79 -5.68 23.32
CA THR A 800 16.19 -5.31 23.17
C THR A 800 16.58 -5.53 21.71
N SER A 801 17.22 -4.56 21.07
CA SER A 801 17.72 -4.73 19.70
C SER A 801 18.54 -6.02 19.58
N PRO A 802 18.22 -6.94 18.65
CA PRO A 802 18.97 -8.19 18.47
C PRO A 802 20.46 -7.95 18.21
N VAL A 803 20.79 -6.84 17.54
CA VAL A 803 22.19 -6.43 17.30
C VAL A 803 22.88 -6.08 18.62
N HIS A 804 22.22 -5.31 19.49
CA HIS A 804 22.80 -4.91 20.78
C HIS A 804 22.94 -6.13 21.71
N GLY A 805 21.87 -6.92 21.84
CA GLY A 805 21.88 -8.13 22.65
C GLY A 805 22.95 -9.12 22.23
N MET A 806 23.05 -9.41 20.93
CA MET A 806 24.09 -10.28 20.38
C MET A 806 25.50 -9.73 20.57
N THR A 807 25.69 -8.41 20.44
CA THR A 807 27.00 -7.77 20.66
C THR A 807 27.46 -7.91 22.10
N ILE A 808 26.58 -7.70 23.08
CA ILE A 808 26.88 -7.90 24.51
C ILE A 808 27.31 -9.33 24.78
N LEU A 809 26.57 -10.31 24.25
CA LEU A 809 26.88 -11.73 24.44
C LEU A 809 28.22 -12.11 23.78
N LYS A 810 28.51 -11.59 22.58
CA LYS A 810 29.82 -11.78 21.92
C LYS A 810 30.97 -11.17 22.72
N ASN A 811 30.78 -9.96 23.25
CA ASN A 811 31.78 -9.27 24.07
C ASN A 811 32.02 -10.01 25.39
N ALA A 812 30.96 -10.47 26.06
CA ALA A 812 31.08 -11.29 27.26
C ALA A 812 31.93 -12.54 27.01
N MET A 813 31.70 -13.26 25.91
CA MET A 813 32.52 -14.42 25.54
C MET A 813 33.94 -14.06 25.08
N ARG A 814 34.16 -12.88 24.50
CA ARG A 814 35.49 -12.45 24.06
C ARG A 814 36.35 -12.05 25.25
N LEU A 815 35.81 -11.20 26.11
CA LEU A 815 36.53 -10.53 27.19
C LEU A 815 36.70 -11.45 28.41
N LEU A 816 35.66 -12.21 28.76
CA LEU A 816 35.69 -13.01 29.98
C LEU A 816 36.38 -14.36 29.77
N SER A 817 36.35 -14.92 28.56
CA SER A 817 37.08 -16.16 28.22
C SER A 817 38.54 -15.95 27.80
N ALA A 818 39.00 -14.70 27.58
CA ALA A 818 40.39 -14.40 27.22
C ALA A 818 41.34 -14.34 28.43
N VAL A 819 40.82 -14.41 29.65
CA VAL A 819 41.62 -14.44 30.88
C VAL A 819 42.04 -15.88 31.17
N SER A 820 43.07 -16.37 30.47
CA SER A 820 43.89 -17.47 31.00
C SER A 820 45.12 -16.87 31.71
N PRO A 821 45.58 -17.49 32.82
CA PRO A 821 46.62 -16.93 33.68
C PRO A 821 47.96 -16.68 32.99
#